data_AF-K0R6W8-F1
#
_entry.id   AF-K0R6W8-F1
#
_cell.length_a   1.000
_cell.length_b   1.000
_cell.length_c   1.000
_cell.angle_alpha   90.00
_cell.angle_beta   90.00
_cell.angle_gamma   90.00
#
_symmetry.space_group_name_H-M   'P 1'
#
loop_
_entity.id
_entity.type
_entity.pdbx_description
1 polymer ?
#
loop_
_entity_poly.entity_id
_entity_poly.type
_entity_poly.pdbx_seq_one_letter_code
_entity_poly.pdbx_strand_id
1 'polypeptide(L)'
;MTTHKRERSYRNYRRAYYAIFVMCIALMYRRTLHSMSAHKPVGHQSDSPREPLWFATFDGYTHAEGNAFCRRMVQGSVCPMKMYCPEGFGKPPHHGVRPDRRTNITANKDELWAPVREDPSDKQSLWVGVGANLPCTPRGSVESYFVDVKASLGDEKMQNWILCCPSEKVKQPPLTSRTHHATRFFKLLFMALAILLHAILIANVVMTVKLSDLAIHWTIVGGILMHLPGLQVIYDYQTFFEFTKTVLAAALEGTFLLLLLTWLHIKLRRKRSAVTLVGALLGVGLMTFVLSSIIGDATFRTMSGNSRPSAEMIVGGLVNAKQHVTAQFTADSKGASGRLVSALVCFVGSILLQAASNRAESVPHIGRLIYLLGVIVFLTSILGSYSPVIFASYSCVLSINLKRGGNASRLSDAGDRIPTKMDGPNFIYIQHESLSGAVMNTDEGKAAMPFFQGLKDNNDMYVFEHTRCVSGNTIDALPSLLTGCLPYNDEGEAYRNRPNHTIAHDFESAGYATGLFTSRAPSMLHGSWEELASMLVEGMSQVFDPVSLNLELVNEGGSDDRKLLPSLRQWIGSLKNHTDLWSGEVPRFYAQMYGFNNHYPGLKDPEHPLDEYRYFSSLRTVDELLNGVFGAGDHGDDNFKGHYVRVSALNPNVLHSAAYMYIPSNLLSEEERRTLRSNTKKLTHALDMFPTMKTLMQLSNGGEKYDFLTKANHGCFTGVDLTSVENHVSDPLAYAFFYLFLTVLLGDAVGAKGHLWAIVANETALYHRFWHSPNPFLEQGKDDVYVMHFGNCTSDTQSLCTEPFDRNRHGGYFKSALRSFKSTKLVGEGAKNSDLIQYFEQLLHQSEDSGG
;
A
#
# COMPACT_ATOMS: atom_id res chain seq x y z
N MET A 1 -58.74 -24.07 40.83
CA MET A 1 -59.18 -22.74 40.30
C MET A 1 -58.04 -21.82 39.81
N THR A 2 -56.76 -22.22 39.83
CA THR A 2 -55.60 -21.37 39.42
C THR A 2 -55.16 -21.51 37.96
N THR A 3 -55.62 -22.54 37.24
CA THR A 3 -55.26 -22.80 35.84
C THR A 3 -55.95 -21.86 34.86
N HIS A 4 -57.23 -21.56 35.09
CA HIS A 4 -58.02 -20.73 34.16
C HIS A 4 -57.62 -19.24 34.19
N LYS A 5 -57.11 -18.72 35.33
CA LYS A 5 -56.57 -17.36 35.43
C LYS A 5 -55.21 -17.22 34.72
N ARG A 6 -54.37 -18.26 34.76
CA ARG A 6 -53.06 -18.28 34.09
C ARG A 6 -53.21 -18.33 32.56
N GLU A 7 -54.13 -19.14 32.05
CA GLU A 7 -54.44 -19.16 30.62
C GLU A 7 -55.01 -17.83 30.11
N ARG A 8 -55.87 -17.17 30.90
CA ARG A 8 -56.44 -15.87 30.51
C ARG A 8 -55.37 -14.79 30.48
N SER A 9 -54.45 -14.80 31.45
CA SER A 9 -53.30 -13.90 31.47
C SER A 9 -52.35 -14.14 30.29
N TYR A 10 -52.05 -15.40 29.96
CA TYR A 10 -51.20 -15.75 28.82
C TYR A 10 -51.84 -15.37 27.47
N ARG A 11 -53.16 -15.58 27.31
CA ARG A 11 -53.90 -15.12 26.12
C ARG A 11 -53.88 -13.60 25.98
N ASN A 12 -54.04 -12.87 27.07
CA ASN A 12 -53.97 -11.41 27.06
C ASN A 12 -52.56 -10.90 26.76
N TYR A 13 -51.52 -11.57 27.27
CA TYR A 13 -50.12 -11.22 27.00
C TYR A 13 -49.74 -11.50 25.55
N ARG A 14 -50.16 -12.63 24.99
CA ARG A 14 -49.97 -12.96 23.58
C ARG A 14 -50.66 -11.93 22.67
N ARG A 15 -51.90 -11.52 23.01
CA ARG A 15 -52.61 -10.46 22.29
C ARG A 15 -51.90 -9.11 22.38
N ALA A 16 -51.38 -8.73 23.55
CA ALA A 16 -50.60 -7.51 23.73
C ALA A 16 -49.28 -7.54 22.94
N TYR A 17 -48.57 -8.67 22.93
CA TYR A 17 -47.35 -8.84 22.15
C TYR A 17 -47.63 -8.74 20.64
N TYR A 18 -48.68 -9.40 20.14
CA TYR A 18 -49.09 -9.26 18.74
C TYR A 18 -49.52 -7.83 18.42
N ALA A 19 -50.24 -7.15 19.32
CA ALA A 19 -50.62 -5.75 19.12
C ALA A 19 -49.41 -4.83 19.07
N ILE A 20 -48.41 -5.00 19.95
CA ILE A 20 -47.17 -4.22 19.95
C ILE A 20 -46.35 -4.53 18.70
N PHE A 21 -46.22 -5.79 18.30
CA PHE A 21 -45.50 -6.19 17.10
C PHE A 21 -46.15 -5.62 15.83
N VAL A 22 -47.48 -5.72 15.69
CA VAL A 22 -48.24 -5.11 14.58
C VAL A 22 -48.14 -3.59 14.63
N MET A 23 -48.16 -2.97 15.81
CA MET A 23 -47.99 -1.53 15.98
C MET A 23 -46.57 -1.07 15.61
N CYS A 24 -45.52 -1.84 15.95
CA CYS A 24 -44.15 -1.57 15.53
C CYS A 24 -44.00 -1.69 14.01
N ILE A 25 -44.58 -2.73 13.40
CA ILE A 25 -44.62 -2.85 11.93
C ILE A 25 -45.40 -1.69 11.31
N ALA A 26 -46.56 -1.33 11.85
CA ALA A 26 -47.37 -0.22 11.36
C ALA A 26 -46.69 1.14 11.56
N LEU A 27 -45.96 1.36 12.66
CA LEU A 27 -45.17 2.56 12.90
C LEU A 27 -43.96 2.64 11.96
N MET A 28 -43.27 1.52 11.72
CA MET A 28 -42.23 1.46 10.70
C MET A 28 -42.81 1.77 9.32
N TYR A 29 -43.92 1.12 8.93
CA TYR A 29 -44.60 1.32 7.66
C TYR A 29 -45.15 2.75 7.50
N ARG A 30 -45.70 3.34 8.58
CA ARG A 30 -46.17 4.73 8.62
C ARG A 30 -45.02 5.73 8.53
N ARG A 31 -43.86 5.44 9.11
CA ARG A 31 -42.65 6.28 8.99
C ARG A 31 -42.08 6.22 7.58
N THR A 32 -42.13 5.04 6.93
CA THR A 32 -41.80 4.88 5.51
C THR A 32 -42.80 5.59 4.60
N LEU A 33 -44.10 5.55 4.89
CA LEU A 33 -45.15 6.26 4.14
C LEU A 33 -45.13 7.78 4.38
N HIS A 34 -44.81 8.26 5.58
CA HIS A 34 -44.66 9.70 5.84
C HIS A 34 -43.42 10.28 5.14
N SER A 35 -42.36 9.48 4.96
CA SER A 35 -41.24 9.82 4.09
C SER A 35 -41.63 9.90 2.60
N MET A 36 -42.82 9.43 2.22
CA MET A 36 -43.33 9.47 0.83
C MET A 36 -44.42 10.53 0.61
N SER A 37 -44.88 11.26 1.64
CA SER A 37 -46.04 12.17 1.55
C SER A 37 -45.71 13.64 1.84
N ALA A 38 -44.74 14.17 1.11
CA ALA A 38 -44.61 15.62 0.90
C ALA A 38 -44.26 15.88 -0.58
N HIS A 39 -45.22 15.63 -1.47
CA HIS A 39 -45.49 16.40 -2.69
C HIS A 39 -46.73 15.79 -3.36
N LYS A 40 -47.81 16.59 -3.51
CA LYS A 40 -48.96 16.23 -4.34
C LYS A 40 -48.50 16.15 -5.80
N PRO A 41 -48.89 15.12 -6.59
CA PRO A 41 -48.64 15.12 -8.03
C PRO A 41 -49.71 15.97 -8.71
N VAL A 42 -49.28 17.05 -9.35
CA VAL A 42 -50.03 17.71 -10.43
C VAL A 42 -49.16 17.57 -11.68
N GLY A 43 -49.76 17.06 -12.76
CA GLY A 43 -49.21 17.16 -14.11
C GLY A 43 -48.50 15.91 -14.60
N HIS A 44 -49.02 15.34 -15.69
CA HIS A 44 -48.36 14.39 -16.58
C HIS A 44 -46.87 14.76 -16.78
N GLN A 45 -45.95 13.91 -16.33
CA GLN A 45 -44.53 14.04 -16.67
C GLN A 45 -44.27 13.41 -18.03
N SER A 46 -44.09 14.30 -18.99
CA SER A 46 -43.41 14.10 -20.27
C SER A 46 -42.11 13.31 -20.09
N ASP A 47 -41.83 12.44 -21.05
CA ASP A 47 -40.62 11.60 -21.19
C ASP A 47 -39.38 12.45 -21.59
N SER A 48 -39.27 13.69 -21.08
CA SER A 48 -38.15 14.59 -21.37
C SER A 48 -36.89 14.16 -20.61
N PRO A 49 -35.70 14.15 -21.26
CA PRO A 49 -34.43 13.90 -20.59
C PRO A 49 -34.31 14.78 -19.34
N ARG A 50 -33.92 14.20 -18.20
CA ARG A 50 -33.72 14.99 -16.98
C ARG A 50 -32.51 15.89 -17.19
N GLU A 51 -32.75 17.20 -17.07
CA GLU A 51 -31.71 18.21 -17.22
C GLU A 51 -30.62 18.06 -16.14
N PRO A 52 -29.34 18.33 -16.47
CA PRO A 52 -28.24 18.27 -15.52
C PRO A 52 -28.33 19.40 -14.48
N LEU A 53 -27.87 19.15 -13.25
CA LEU A 53 -28.01 20.08 -12.12
C LEU A 53 -26.65 20.56 -11.59
N TRP A 54 -26.49 21.87 -11.48
CA TRP A 54 -25.31 22.52 -10.91
C TRP A 54 -25.39 22.62 -9.38
N PHE A 55 -24.27 22.33 -8.72
CA PHE A 55 -24.11 22.51 -7.27
C PHE A 55 -22.92 23.42 -7.00
N ALA A 56 -23.08 24.37 -6.08
CA ALA A 56 -22.09 25.38 -5.71
C ALA A 56 -21.36 25.07 -4.38
N THR A 57 -21.52 23.85 -3.86
CA THR A 57 -21.05 23.44 -2.52
C THR A 57 -20.19 22.18 -2.57
N PHE A 58 -19.59 21.88 -3.72
CA PHE A 58 -18.68 20.75 -3.84
C PHE A 58 -17.28 21.18 -3.36
N ASP A 59 -16.70 20.41 -2.45
CA ASP A 59 -15.43 20.62 -1.75
C ASP A 59 -14.45 19.43 -1.96
N GLY A 60 -14.70 18.59 -2.97
CA GLY A 60 -13.87 17.43 -3.28
C GLY A 60 -12.79 17.73 -4.33
N TYR A 61 -11.65 17.07 -4.18
CA TYR A 61 -10.44 17.26 -4.98
C TYR A 61 -10.25 16.19 -6.06
N THR A 62 -11.08 15.15 -6.05
CA THR A 62 -10.95 14.02 -6.98
C THR A 62 -12.25 13.76 -7.74
N HIS A 63 -12.12 13.15 -8.92
CA HIS A 63 -13.28 12.68 -9.69
C HIS A 63 -14.11 11.64 -8.92
N ALA A 64 -13.47 10.83 -8.07
CA ALA A 64 -14.14 9.87 -7.19
C ALA A 64 -15.04 10.57 -6.16
N GLU A 65 -14.54 11.62 -5.51
CA GLU A 65 -15.31 12.45 -4.58
C GLU A 65 -16.44 13.18 -5.30
N GLY A 66 -16.20 13.70 -6.51
CA GLY A 66 -17.25 14.29 -7.36
C GLY A 66 -18.37 13.30 -7.68
N ASN A 67 -18.02 12.06 -8.00
CA ASN A 67 -19.02 11.02 -8.23
C ASN A 67 -19.77 10.61 -6.96
N ALA A 68 -19.08 10.54 -5.81
CA ALA A 68 -19.74 10.31 -4.53
C ALA A 68 -20.71 11.45 -4.18
N PHE A 69 -20.33 12.70 -4.46
CA PHE A 69 -21.17 13.87 -4.29
C PHE A 69 -22.42 13.79 -5.19
N CYS A 70 -22.27 13.58 -6.49
CA CYS A 70 -23.41 13.49 -7.41
C CYS A 70 -24.33 12.30 -7.14
N ARG A 71 -23.79 11.16 -6.66
CA ARG A 71 -24.61 10.02 -6.20
C ARG A 71 -25.49 10.40 -5.02
N ARG A 72 -24.95 11.16 -4.06
CA ARG A 72 -25.70 11.64 -2.89
C ARG A 72 -26.75 12.68 -3.26
N MET A 73 -26.41 13.64 -4.12
CA MET A 73 -27.28 14.79 -4.39
C MET A 73 -28.42 14.49 -5.37
N VAL A 74 -28.16 13.74 -6.45
CA VAL A 74 -29.15 13.54 -7.54
C VAL A 74 -29.33 12.08 -7.94
N GLN A 75 -28.79 11.13 -7.16
CA GLN A 75 -28.76 9.71 -7.53
C GLN A 75 -28.16 9.50 -8.93
N GLY A 76 -27.10 10.26 -9.24
CA GLY A 76 -26.47 10.31 -10.55
C GLY A 76 -24.95 10.19 -10.49
N SER A 77 -24.29 10.60 -11.57
CA SER A 77 -22.84 10.70 -11.65
C SER A 77 -22.44 12.13 -11.99
N VAL A 78 -21.14 12.41 -11.94
CA VAL A 78 -20.59 13.60 -12.58
C VAL A 78 -20.99 13.58 -14.06
N CYS A 79 -21.33 14.74 -14.61
CA CYS A 79 -21.72 14.86 -16.01
C CYS A 79 -20.52 14.66 -16.96
N PRO A 80 -20.73 14.11 -18.17
CA PRO A 80 -19.69 14.04 -19.19
C PRO A 80 -19.42 15.42 -19.80
N MET A 81 -18.28 15.56 -20.50
CA MET A 81 -17.82 16.85 -21.07
C MET A 81 -18.89 17.53 -21.93
N LYS A 82 -19.57 16.77 -22.79
CA LYS A 82 -20.64 17.27 -23.67
C LYS A 82 -21.83 17.91 -22.92
N MET A 83 -22.03 17.57 -21.65
CA MET A 83 -23.08 18.16 -20.81
C MET A 83 -22.59 19.41 -20.10
N TYR A 84 -21.30 19.47 -19.74
CA TYR A 84 -20.69 20.70 -19.27
C TYR A 84 -20.60 21.76 -20.37
N CYS A 85 -20.29 21.33 -21.59
CA CYS A 85 -19.92 22.18 -22.72
C CYS A 85 -20.69 21.80 -23.99
N PRO A 86 -22.00 22.07 -24.05
CA PRO A 86 -22.86 21.62 -25.15
C PRO A 86 -22.52 22.27 -26.50
N GLU A 87 -21.92 23.46 -26.48
CA GLU A 87 -21.49 24.18 -27.68
C GLU A 87 -20.01 23.96 -28.05
N GLY A 88 -19.31 23.09 -27.32
CA GLY A 88 -17.88 22.81 -27.50
C GLY A 88 -16.94 23.66 -26.63
N PHE A 89 -15.63 23.52 -26.87
CA PHE A 89 -14.59 24.17 -26.08
C PHE A 89 -14.52 25.69 -26.32
N GLY A 90 -14.14 26.46 -25.30
CA GLY A 90 -14.08 27.92 -25.37
C GLY A 90 -15.44 28.64 -25.36
N LYS A 91 -16.55 27.89 -25.32
CA LYS A 91 -17.91 28.42 -25.24
C LYS A 91 -18.41 28.45 -23.79
N PRO A 92 -19.40 29.29 -23.45
CA PRO A 92 -19.97 29.27 -22.10
C PRO A 92 -20.44 27.86 -21.71
N PRO A 93 -20.16 27.41 -20.47
CA PRO A 93 -20.66 26.12 -20.00
C PRO A 93 -22.19 26.12 -19.92
N HIS A 94 -22.78 24.92 -19.80
CA HIS A 94 -24.22 24.74 -19.72
C HIS A 94 -24.83 25.64 -18.64
N HIS A 95 -25.80 26.48 -19.02
CA HIS A 95 -26.37 27.56 -18.21
C HIS A 95 -25.40 28.69 -17.81
N GLY A 96 -24.44 29.02 -18.69
CA GLY A 96 -23.53 30.16 -18.56
C GLY A 96 -22.37 29.93 -17.59
N VAL A 97 -21.39 30.85 -17.65
CA VAL A 97 -20.22 30.86 -16.76
C VAL A 97 -20.62 30.94 -15.29
N ARG A 98 -19.83 30.31 -14.42
CA ARG A 98 -20.07 30.27 -12.99
C ARG A 98 -19.35 31.44 -12.32
N PRO A 99 -20.04 32.23 -11.46
CA PRO A 99 -19.38 33.30 -10.73
C PRO A 99 -18.57 32.71 -9.57
N ASP A 100 -17.41 33.31 -9.28
CA ASP A 100 -16.71 33.06 -8.03
C ASP A 100 -17.50 33.71 -6.88
N ARG A 101 -17.86 32.91 -5.87
CA ARG A 101 -18.60 33.38 -4.69
C ARG A 101 -17.66 33.96 -3.62
N ARG A 102 -16.34 33.83 -3.78
CA ARG A 102 -15.35 34.33 -2.83
C ARG A 102 -15.01 35.79 -3.18
N THR A 103 -15.57 36.75 -2.44
CA THR A 103 -15.39 38.18 -2.72
C THR A 103 -13.97 38.71 -2.48
N ASN A 104 -13.10 37.93 -1.81
CA ASN A 104 -11.87 38.44 -1.21
C ASN A 104 -10.55 37.93 -1.82
N ILE A 105 -10.55 37.12 -2.88
CA ILE A 105 -9.31 36.59 -3.49
C ILE A 105 -8.97 37.40 -4.74
N THR A 106 -7.80 38.05 -4.76
CA THR A 106 -7.44 39.08 -5.75
C THR A 106 -6.63 38.60 -6.94
N ALA A 107 -6.21 37.32 -7.00
CA ALA A 107 -5.17 36.92 -7.95
C ALA A 107 -5.64 36.22 -9.24
N ASN A 108 -6.88 35.74 -9.39
CA ASN A 108 -7.44 35.21 -10.65
C ASN A 108 -8.98 35.05 -10.51
N LYS A 109 -9.72 36.16 -10.51
CA LYS A 109 -11.14 36.20 -10.08
C LYS A 109 -12.14 35.41 -10.93
N ASP A 110 -11.72 34.78 -12.02
CA ASP A 110 -12.61 34.14 -12.98
C ASP A 110 -12.12 32.77 -13.47
N GLU A 111 -11.16 32.17 -12.76
CA GLU A 111 -10.66 30.83 -13.05
C GLU A 111 -11.32 29.81 -12.10
N LEU A 112 -12.31 29.07 -12.61
CA LEU A 112 -13.03 28.06 -11.84
C LEU A 112 -13.00 26.74 -12.59
N TRP A 113 -12.83 25.63 -11.86
CA TRP A 113 -12.72 24.29 -12.42
C TRP A 113 -13.79 23.35 -11.84
N ALA A 114 -14.28 22.43 -12.66
CA ALA A 114 -15.21 21.37 -12.24
C ALA A 114 -14.78 20.00 -12.77
N PRO A 115 -14.95 18.90 -12.01
CA PRO A 115 -14.59 17.57 -12.47
C PRO A 115 -15.57 17.07 -13.53
N VAL A 116 -15.08 16.33 -14.52
CA VAL A 116 -15.86 15.81 -15.64
C VAL A 116 -15.78 14.28 -15.68
N ARG A 117 -16.89 13.62 -16.04
CA ARG A 117 -16.91 12.18 -16.27
C ARG A 117 -16.40 11.85 -17.67
N GLU A 118 -15.27 11.16 -17.75
CA GLU A 118 -14.79 10.59 -19.01
C GLU A 118 -15.57 9.33 -19.41
N ASP A 119 -15.43 8.95 -20.68
CA ASP A 119 -15.90 7.67 -21.20
C ASP A 119 -15.15 6.54 -20.46
N PRO A 120 -15.81 5.48 -19.96
CA PRO A 120 -15.21 4.39 -19.18
C PRO A 120 -13.93 3.72 -19.74
N SER A 121 -13.49 4.03 -20.97
CA SER A 121 -12.23 3.54 -21.54
C SER A 121 -10.98 4.26 -21.01
N ASP A 122 -11.09 5.54 -20.61
CA ASP A 122 -9.93 6.34 -20.17
C ASP A 122 -10.02 6.64 -18.67
N LYS A 123 -8.94 6.32 -17.94
CA LYS A 123 -8.88 6.35 -16.47
C LYS A 123 -8.40 7.69 -15.90
N GLN A 124 -8.38 8.77 -16.68
CA GLN A 124 -7.86 10.06 -16.20
C GLN A 124 -8.95 10.91 -15.54
N SER A 125 -8.57 11.68 -14.52
CA SER A 125 -9.47 12.64 -13.87
C SER A 125 -9.44 13.95 -14.65
N LEU A 126 -10.41 14.16 -15.54
CA LEU A 126 -10.50 15.37 -16.35
C LEU A 126 -11.22 16.51 -15.60
N TRP A 127 -10.71 17.72 -15.77
CA TRP A 127 -11.31 18.96 -15.24
C TRP A 127 -11.60 19.93 -16.38
N VAL A 128 -12.70 20.68 -16.27
CA VAL A 128 -13.09 21.69 -17.25
C VAL A 128 -13.26 23.05 -16.58
N GLY A 129 -12.81 24.09 -17.27
CA GLY A 129 -13.00 25.46 -16.84
C GLY A 129 -14.48 25.87 -16.94
N VAL A 130 -15.03 26.38 -15.86
CA VAL A 130 -16.43 26.82 -15.75
C VAL A 130 -16.56 28.31 -15.43
N GLY A 131 -15.44 28.99 -15.20
CA GLY A 131 -15.35 30.45 -14.98
C GLY A 131 -15.25 31.23 -16.30
N ALA A 132 -15.21 32.57 -16.21
CA ALA A 132 -15.23 33.45 -17.39
C ALA A 132 -13.90 33.51 -18.14
N ASN A 133 -12.75 33.25 -17.48
CA ASN A 133 -11.44 33.35 -18.13
C ASN A 133 -11.12 32.15 -19.02
N LEU A 134 -11.69 30.97 -18.74
CA LEU A 134 -11.41 29.72 -19.45
C LEU A 134 -12.68 28.87 -19.61
N PRO A 135 -13.75 29.40 -20.23
CA PRO A 135 -15.03 28.71 -20.29
C PRO A 135 -14.92 27.48 -21.19
N CYS A 136 -15.30 26.33 -20.66
CA CYS A 136 -15.25 25.05 -21.37
C CYS A 136 -13.88 24.66 -21.91
N THR A 137 -12.80 25.11 -21.28
CA THR A 137 -11.46 24.69 -21.65
C THR A 137 -11.04 23.50 -20.77
N PRO A 138 -10.66 22.34 -21.32
CA PRO A 138 -10.08 21.25 -20.53
C PRO A 138 -8.81 21.73 -19.83
N ARG A 139 -8.62 21.40 -18.57
CA ARG A 139 -7.45 21.89 -17.81
C ARG A 139 -6.13 21.52 -18.45
N GLY A 140 -6.00 20.27 -18.91
CA GLY A 140 -4.80 19.77 -19.60
C GLY A 140 -4.49 20.47 -20.94
N SER A 141 -5.34 21.40 -21.41
CA SER A 141 -5.04 22.23 -22.57
C SER A 141 -4.52 23.63 -22.23
N VAL A 142 -4.59 24.04 -20.95
CA VAL A 142 -4.13 25.34 -20.45
C VAL A 142 -2.76 25.22 -19.81
N GLU A 143 -2.53 24.13 -19.09
CA GLU A 143 -1.23 23.76 -18.54
C GLU A 143 -0.62 22.70 -19.48
N SER A 144 0.56 22.95 -20.03
CA SER A 144 1.28 21.99 -20.92
C SER A 144 1.69 20.69 -20.20
N TYR A 145 1.40 20.57 -18.90
CA TYR A 145 1.67 19.41 -18.05
C TYR A 145 0.46 19.12 -17.16
N PHE A 146 0.05 17.85 -17.09
CA PHE A 146 -1.05 17.38 -16.25
C PHE A 146 -0.55 17.22 -14.81
N VAL A 147 -0.56 18.30 -14.01
CA VAL A 147 -0.17 18.23 -12.59
C VAL A 147 -1.37 17.76 -11.76
N ASP A 148 -1.12 16.88 -10.77
CA ASP A 148 -2.10 16.52 -9.74
C ASP A 148 -2.71 17.79 -9.17
N VAL A 149 -4.03 17.90 -9.33
CA VAL A 149 -4.81 19.10 -9.09
C VAL A 149 -4.62 19.60 -7.66
N LYS A 150 -4.45 18.70 -6.67
CA LYS A 150 -4.17 19.08 -5.28
C LYS A 150 -2.81 19.78 -5.10
N ALA A 151 -1.81 19.46 -5.93
CA ALA A 151 -0.45 19.95 -5.79
C ALA A 151 -0.19 21.31 -6.47
N SER A 152 -0.94 21.67 -7.52
CA SER A 152 -0.65 22.89 -8.31
C SER A 152 -1.35 24.16 -7.84
N LEU A 153 -2.47 24.08 -7.11
CA LEU A 153 -3.30 25.26 -6.84
C LEU A 153 -3.36 25.72 -5.38
N GLY A 154 -2.82 24.94 -4.44
CA GLY A 154 -3.05 25.15 -3.01
C GLY A 154 -4.52 24.96 -2.62
N ASP A 155 -4.79 24.69 -1.34
CA ASP A 155 -6.13 24.35 -0.85
C ASP A 155 -7.20 25.45 -1.10
N GLU A 156 -6.79 26.67 -1.41
CA GLU A 156 -7.67 27.84 -1.43
C GLU A 156 -8.21 28.24 -2.82
N LYS A 157 -7.62 27.79 -3.94
CA LYS A 157 -8.05 28.25 -5.29
C LYS A 157 -9.06 27.35 -5.96
N MET A 158 -9.47 26.28 -5.29
CA MET A 158 -10.34 25.29 -5.88
C MET A 158 -11.68 25.15 -5.20
N GLN A 159 -12.64 24.86 -6.08
CA GLN A 159 -13.91 24.24 -5.81
C GLN A 159 -15.00 25.15 -5.24
N ASN A 160 -16.10 25.13 -5.98
CA ASN A 160 -17.46 25.32 -5.51
C ASN A 160 -18.40 24.60 -6.48
N TRP A 161 -18.05 24.50 -7.78
CA TRP A 161 -18.99 24.09 -8.81
C TRP A 161 -18.79 22.65 -9.30
N ILE A 162 -19.89 21.89 -9.38
CA ILE A 162 -19.97 20.58 -10.02
C ILE A 162 -21.31 20.43 -10.74
N LEU A 163 -21.32 19.80 -11.92
CA LEU A 163 -22.52 19.47 -12.68
C LEU A 163 -22.80 17.97 -12.56
N CYS A 164 -23.95 17.65 -11.98
CA CYS A 164 -24.38 16.27 -11.78
C CYS A 164 -25.47 15.89 -12.78
N CYS A 165 -25.28 14.75 -13.43
CA CYS A 165 -26.22 14.18 -14.38
C CYS A 165 -27.04 13.12 -13.64
N PRO A 166 -28.36 13.31 -13.48
CA PRO A 166 -29.22 12.26 -12.96
C PRO A 166 -29.00 10.99 -13.79
N SER A 167 -28.89 9.83 -13.15
CA SER A 167 -28.81 8.58 -13.93
C SER A 167 -30.03 8.52 -14.83
N GLU A 168 -29.82 8.54 -16.15
CA GLU A 168 -30.83 8.02 -17.06
C GLU A 168 -31.13 6.63 -16.51
N LYS A 169 -32.40 6.40 -16.14
CA LYS A 169 -32.83 5.02 -15.94
C LYS A 169 -32.68 4.41 -17.31
N VAL A 170 -31.54 3.77 -17.56
CA VAL A 170 -31.27 3.01 -18.78
C VAL A 170 -32.56 2.23 -19.03
N LYS A 171 -33.30 2.59 -20.09
CA LYS A 171 -34.44 1.82 -20.57
C LYS A 171 -33.82 0.50 -21.02
N GLN A 172 -33.61 -0.41 -20.07
CA GLN A 172 -33.22 -1.77 -20.36
C GLN A 172 -34.27 -2.31 -21.35
N PRO A 173 -33.86 -3.01 -22.43
CA PRO A 173 -34.82 -3.68 -23.31
C PRO A 173 -35.73 -4.54 -22.43
N PRO A 174 -37.04 -4.68 -22.77
CA PRO A 174 -38.06 -5.12 -21.82
C PRO A 174 -37.73 -6.50 -21.24
N LEU A 175 -37.07 -6.49 -20.09
CA LEU A 175 -36.95 -7.65 -19.21
C LEU A 175 -38.33 -7.78 -18.56
N THR A 176 -39.04 -8.83 -18.97
CA THR A 176 -40.36 -9.20 -18.47
C THR A 176 -40.50 -8.96 -16.95
N SER A 177 -41.55 -8.20 -16.57
CA SER A 177 -41.76 -7.65 -15.22
C SER A 177 -41.97 -8.67 -14.09
N ARG A 178 -41.82 -9.97 -14.36
CA ARG A 178 -41.89 -11.03 -13.34
C ARG A 178 -40.65 -11.09 -12.46
N THR A 179 -39.46 -10.79 -12.96
CA THR A 179 -38.22 -10.97 -12.19
C THR A 179 -38.02 -9.91 -11.11
N HIS A 180 -38.39 -8.65 -11.32
CA HIS A 180 -38.19 -7.61 -10.31
C HIS A 180 -39.18 -7.71 -9.13
N HIS A 181 -40.44 -8.08 -9.41
CA HIS A 181 -41.40 -8.42 -8.35
C HIS A 181 -41.04 -9.73 -7.66
N ALA A 182 -40.53 -10.73 -8.39
CA ALA A 182 -40.00 -11.94 -7.79
C ALA A 182 -38.80 -11.63 -6.89
N THR A 183 -37.82 -10.84 -7.31
CA THR A 183 -36.65 -10.51 -6.48
C THR A 183 -37.02 -9.69 -5.25
N ARG A 184 -37.98 -8.76 -5.35
CA ARG A 184 -38.48 -8.01 -4.17
C ARG A 184 -39.33 -8.87 -3.24
N PHE A 185 -40.15 -9.75 -3.80
CA PHE A 185 -40.93 -10.75 -3.07
C PHE A 185 -40.02 -11.77 -2.39
N PHE A 186 -39.02 -12.31 -3.08
CA PHE A 186 -38.00 -13.20 -2.54
C PHE A 186 -37.13 -12.48 -1.49
N LYS A 187 -36.79 -11.21 -1.65
CA LYS A 187 -36.11 -10.41 -0.61
C LYS A 187 -36.93 -10.32 0.68
N LEU A 188 -38.23 -10.03 0.57
CA LEU A 188 -39.13 -9.96 1.73
C LEU A 188 -39.45 -11.35 2.29
N LEU A 189 -39.56 -12.38 1.43
CA LEU A 189 -39.83 -13.76 1.80
C LEU A 189 -38.63 -14.40 2.50
N PHE A 190 -37.40 -14.20 2.02
CA PHE A 190 -36.19 -14.69 2.68
C PHE A 190 -35.91 -13.96 3.99
N MET A 191 -36.20 -12.67 4.08
CA MET A 191 -36.14 -11.94 5.35
C MET A 191 -37.20 -12.47 6.33
N ALA A 192 -38.44 -12.67 5.87
CA ALA A 192 -39.49 -13.27 6.67
C ALA A 192 -39.18 -14.72 7.07
N LEU A 193 -38.57 -15.52 6.18
CA LEU A 193 -38.14 -16.90 6.44
C LEU A 193 -36.94 -16.95 7.38
N ALA A 194 -35.98 -16.03 7.29
CA ALA A 194 -34.85 -15.97 8.22
C ALA A 194 -35.31 -15.55 9.62
N ILE A 195 -36.23 -14.59 9.71
CA ILE A 195 -36.89 -14.18 10.95
C ILE A 195 -37.76 -15.32 11.49
N LEU A 196 -38.49 -16.03 10.64
CA LEU A 196 -39.33 -17.17 11.02
C LEU A 196 -38.47 -18.36 11.45
N LEU A 197 -37.37 -18.66 10.76
CA LEU A 197 -36.41 -19.71 11.12
C LEU A 197 -35.72 -19.37 12.43
N HIS A 198 -35.34 -18.10 12.65
CA HIS A 198 -34.89 -17.62 13.96
C HIS A 198 -35.98 -17.78 15.00
N ALA A 199 -37.22 -17.37 14.74
CA ALA A 199 -38.33 -17.52 15.67
C ALA A 199 -38.66 -19.00 15.96
N ILE A 200 -38.49 -19.91 15.00
CA ILE A 200 -38.67 -21.37 15.15
C ILE A 200 -37.50 -21.99 15.91
N LEU A 201 -36.25 -21.59 15.62
CA LEU A 201 -35.07 -22.00 16.40
C LEU A 201 -35.19 -21.51 17.84
N ILE A 202 -35.61 -20.25 18.03
CA ILE A 202 -35.89 -19.66 19.32
C ILE A 202 -37.04 -20.40 20.01
N ALA A 203 -38.17 -20.64 19.33
CA ALA A 203 -39.30 -21.37 19.89
C ALA A 203 -38.94 -22.83 20.24
N ASN A 204 -38.14 -23.52 19.42
CA ASN A 204 -37.69 -24.87 19.70
C ASN A 204 -36.68 -24.91 20.85
N VAL A 205 -35.76 -23.95 20.93
CA VAL A 205 -34.82 -23.80 22.07
C VAL A 205 -35.59 -23.44 23.35
N VAL A 206 -36.57 -22.53 23.27
CA VAL A 206 -37.44 -22.12 24.39
C VAL A 206 -38.37 -23.26 24.83
N MET A 207 -38.90 -24.06 23.90
CA MET A 207 -39.75 -25.22 24.22
C MET A 207 -38.96 -26.40 24.80
N THR A 208 -37.70 -26.58 24.41
CA THR A 208 -36.82 -27.64 24.95
C THR A 208 -36.12 -27.24 26.25
N VAL A 209 -36.02 -25.95 26.53
CA VAL A 209 -35.37 -25.42 27.73
C VAL A 209 -36.40 -24.67 28.56
N LYS A 210 -36.86 -25.26 29.68
CA LYS A 210 -37.78 -24.64 30.66
C LYS A 210 -37.17 -23.42 31.40
N LEU A 211 -36.44 -22.56 30.72
CA LEU A 211 -36.18 -21.20 31.19
C LEU A 211 -37.37 -20.34 30.79
N SER A 212 -37.76 -19.40 31.65
CA SER A 212 -38.84 -18.47 31.35
C SER A 212 -38.60 -17.81 29.99
N ASP A 213 -39.53 -17.99 29.05
CA ASP A 213 -39.50 -17.51 27.65
C ASP A 213 -38.98 -16.07 27.50
N LEU A 214 -39.18 -15.24 28.53
CA LEU A 214 -38.73 -13.85 28.59
C LEU A 214 -37.20 -13.68 28.53
N ALA A 215 -36.43 -14.53 29.21
CA ALA A 215 -34.99 -14.29 29.44
C ALA A 215 -34.18 -14.42 28.14
N ILE A 216 -34.45 -15.44 27.33
CA ILE A 216 -33.70 -15.72 26.09
C ILE A 216 -33.94 -14.65 25.03
N HIS A 217 -35.18 -14.15 24.90
CA HIS A 217 -35.50 -13.08 23.95
C HIS A 217 -34.76 -11.78 24.30
N TRP A 218 -34.68 -11.42 25.58
CA TRP A 218 -33.91 -10.26 26.02
C TRP A 218 -32.40 -10.44 25.85
N THR A 219 -31.88 -11.66 26.00
CA THR A 219 -30.47 -11.96 25.72
C THR A 219 -30.11 -11.74 24.26
N ILE A 220 -30.93 -12.22 23.32
CA ILE A 220 -30.70 -12.04 21.88
C ILE A 220 -30.83 -10.58 21.48
N VAL A 221 -31.87 -9.90 21.96
CA VAL A 221 -32.06 -8.46 21.73
C VAL A 221 -30.89 -7.66 22.31
N GLY A 222 -30.42 -8.01 23.51
CA GLY A 222 -29.22 -7.43 24.12
C GLY A 222 -27.97 -7.64 23.26
N GLY A 223 -27.77 -8.86 22.73
CA GLY A 223 -26.68 -9.18 21.80
C GLY A 223 -26.69 -8.28 20.56
N ILE A 224 -27.85 -8.16 19.90
CA ILE A 224 -27.99 -7.30 18.71
C ILE A 224 -27.79 -5.82 19.07
N LEU A 225 -28.37 -5.36 20.17
CA LEU A 225 -28.25 -3.97 20.63
C LEU A 225 -26.80 -3.59 20.98
N MET A 226 -26.00 -4.52 21.50
CA MET A 226 -24.57 -4.29 21.79
C MET A 226 -23.75 -4.04 20.51
N HIS A 227 -24.17 -4.59 19.37
CA HIS A 227 -23.49 -4.39 18.09
C HIS A 227 -24.14 -3.30 17.23
N LEU A 228 -25.31 -2.77 17.60
CA LEU A 228 -26.07 -1.79 16.82
C LEU A 228 -25.24 -0.54 16.41
N PRO A 229 -24.41 0.05 17.29
CA PRO A 229 -23.57 1.19 16.89
C PRO A 229 -22.55 0.83 15.80
N GLY A 230 -21.95 -0.36 15.87
CA GLY A 230 -21.06 -0.86 14.81
C GLY A 230 -21.84 -1.12 13.54
N LEU A 231 -22.94 -1.88 13.62
CA LEU A 231 -23.81 -2.23 12.48
C LEU A 231 -24.39 -1.00 11.76
N GLN A 232 -24.76 0.05 12.49
CA GLN A 232 -25.22 1.31 11.89
C GLN A 232 -24.14 1.94 11.00
N VAL A 233 -22.88 1.87 11.40
CA VAL A 233 -21.73 2.35 10.62
C VAL A 233 -21.43 1.42 9.43
N ILE A 234 -21.82 0.14 9.46
CA ILE A 234 -21.61 -0.81 8.35
C ILE A 234 -22.70 -0.70 7.26
N TYR A 235 -23.93 -0.33 7.64
CA TYR A 235 -25.11 -0.35 6.78
C TYR A 235 -24.95 0.45 5.48
N ASP A 236 -24.28 1.60 5.53
CA ASP A 236 -24.13 2.50 4.39
C ASP A 236 -23.11 2.02 3.34
N TYR A 237 -22.31 0.98 3.64
CA TYR A 237 -21.12 0.62 2.85
C TYR A 237 -21.07 -0.82 2.36
N GLN A 238 -21.89 -1.73 2.89
CA GLN A 238 -21.91 -3.13 2.47
C GLN A 238 -23.07 -3.42 1.51
N THR A 239 -22.88 -4.40 0.63
CA THR A 239 -24.03 -4.97 -0.09
C THR A 239 -24.98 -5.59 0.93
N PHE A 240 -26.28 -5.61 0.62
CA PHE A 240 -27.29 -6.14 1.56
C PHE A 240 -26.99 -7.56 2.05
N PHE A 241 -26.39 -8.41 1.20
CA PHE A 241 -26.00 -9.77 1.57
C PHE A 241 -24.85 -9.78 2.58
N GLU A 242 -23.83 -8.96 2.36
CA GLU A 242 -22.69 -8.81 3.28
C GLU A 242 -23.12 -8.19 4.61
N PHE A 243 -23.99 -7.18 4.57
CA PHE A 243 -24.57 -6.57 5.75
C PHE A 243 -25.37 -7.59 6.57
N THR A 244 -26.23 -8.38 5.91
CA THR A 244 -27.03 -9.42 6.58
C THR A 244 -26.13 -10.49 7.19
N LYS A 245 -25.07 -10.92 6.48
CA LYS A 245 -24.08 -11.87 7.00
C LYS A 245 -23.36 -11.30 8.23
N THR A 246 -23.00 -10.01 8.21
CA THR A 246 -22.34 -9.32 9.32
C THR A 246 -23.25 -9.14 10.54
N VAL A 247 -24.51 -8.72 10.33
CA VAL A 247 -25.53 -8.62 11.38
C VAL A 247 -25.78 -9.98 12.03
N LEU A 248 -25.87 -11.04 11.22
CA LEU A 248 -26.08 -12.39 11.72
C LEU A 248 -24.88 -12.90 12.52
N ALA A 249 -23.65 -12.68 12.05
CA ALA A 249 -22.43 -13.04 12.76
C ALA A 249 -22.32 -12.30 14.10
N ALA A 250 -22.57 -10.99 14.11
CA ALA A 250 -22.59 -10.18 15.32
C ALA A 250 -23.68 -10.61 16.31
N ALA A 251 -24.89 -10.94 15.82
CA ALA A 251 -25.97 -11.43 16.66
C ALA A 251 -25.66 -12.80 17.29
N LEU A 252 -25.05 -13.71 16.52
CA LEU A 252 -24.62 -15.03 16.99
C LEU A 252 -23.50 -14.91 18.02
N GLU A 253 -22.52 -14.05 17.78
CA GLU A 253 -21.42 -13.76 18.69
C GLU A 253 -21.91 -13.14 20.00
N GLY A 254 -22.74 -12.10 19.94
CA GLY A 254 -23.33 -11.47 21.13
C GLY A 254 -24.20 -12.44 21.94
N THR A 255 -24.98 -13.30 21.26
CA THR A 255 -25.79 -14.34 21.92
C THR A 255 -24.92 -15.40 22.59
N PHE A 256 -23.87 -15.86 21.90
CA PHE A 256 -22.90 -16.81 22.44
C PHE A 256 -22.27 -16.28 23.73
N LEU A 257 -21.78 -15.04 23.73
CA LEU A 257 -21.13 -14.45 24.89
C LEU A 257 -22.06 -14.31 26.09
N LEU A 258 -23.29 -13.85 25.87
CA LEU A 258 -24.25 -13.71 26.96
C LEU A 258 -24.65 -15.07 27.57
N LEU A 259 -24.80 -16.10 26.73
CA LEU A 259 -25.07 -17.47 27.21
C LEU A 259 -23.86 -18.05 27.96
N LEU A 260 -22.64 -17.86 27.45
CA LEU A 260 -21.40 -18.28 28.09
C LEU A 260 -21.25 -17.65 29.48
N LEU A 261 -21.54 -16.36 29.61
CA LEU A 261 -21.50 -15.63 30.89
C LEU A 261 -22.54 -16.12 31.87
N THR A 262 -23.77 -16.32 31.39
CA THR A 262 -24.86 -16.85 32.20
C THR A 262 -24.47 -18.22 32.76
N TRP A 263 -23.86 -19.07 31.94
CA TRP A 263 -23.40 -20.39 32.34
C TRP A 263 -22.22 -20.35 33.33
N LEU A 264 -21.19 -19.55 33.05
CA LEU A 264 -20.04 -19.36 33.95
C LEU A 264 -20.51 -18.84 35.31
N HIS A 265 -21.42 -17.87 35.33
CA HIS A 265 -22.00 -17.34 36.57
C HIS A 265 -22.74 -18.42 37.36
N ILE A 266 -23.61 -19.23 36.72
CA ILE A 266 -24.33 -20.33 37.38
C ILE A 266 -23.35 -21.34 37.98
N LYS A 267 -22.27 -21.67 37.26
CA LYS A 267 -21.23 -22.59 37.73
C LYS A 267 -20.44 -22.02 38.91
N LEU A 268 -20.03 -20.75 38.83
CA LEU A 268 -19.24 -20.07 39.85
C LEU A 268 -20.04 -19.80 41.12
N ARG A 269 -21.34 -19.52 41.01
CA ARG A 269 -22.24 -19.28 42.15
C ARG A 269 -22.35 -20.46 43.13
N ARG A 270 -22.04 -21.68 42.71
CA ARG A 270 -21.98 -22.85 43.61
C ARG A 270 -20.83 -22.77 44.63
N LYS A 271 -19.82 -21.91 44.43
CA LYS A 271 -18.72 -21.68 45.39
C LYS A 271 -18.89 -20.31 46.07
N ARG A 272 -19.64 -20.27 47.19
CA ARG A 272 -20.22 -19.06 47.81
C ARG A 272 -19.27 -17.90 48.18
N SER A 273 -17.97 -18.08 48.34
CA SER A 273 -17.07 -17.01 48.81
C SER A 273 -16.33 -16.22 47.73
N ALA A 274 -16.27 -16.70 46.47
CA ALA A 274 -15.59 -16.00 45.37
C ALA A 274 -16.55 -15.36 44.34
N VAL A 275 -17.87 -15.55 44.52
CA VAL A 275 -18.89 -15.29 43.49
C VAL A 275 -19.02 -13.82 43.13
N THR A 276 -18.98 -12.93 44.12
CA THR A 276 -19.26 -11.50 43.91
C THR A 276 -18.08 -10.81 43.23
N LEU A 277 -16.85 -11.14 43.64
CA LEU A 277 -15.64 -10.57 43.06
C LEU A 277 -15.40 -11.10 41.65
N VAL A 278 -15.51 -12.43 41.44
CA VAL A 278 -15.33 -13.02 40.11
C VAL A 278 -16.44 -12.57 39.16
N GLY A 279 -17.68 -12.45 39.63
CA GLY A 279 -18.78 -11.90 38.83
C GLY A 279 -18.56 -10.44 38.44
N ALA A 280 -18.08 -9.60 39.36
CA ALA A 280 -17.75 -8.21 39.08
C ALA A 280 -16.57 -8.09 38.09
N LEU A 281 -15.51 -8.88 38.27
CA LEU A 281 -14.35 -8.90 37.37
C LEU A 281 -14.70 -9.41 35.97
N LEU A 282 -15.57 -10.43 35.85
CA LEU A 282 -16.08 -10.88 34.54
C LEU A 282 -16.94 -9.81 33.87
N GLY A 283 -17.80 -9.13 34.65
CA GLY A 283 -18.62 -8.04 34.14
C GLY A 283 -17.78 -6.86 33.62
N VAL A 284 -16.79 -6.42 34.41
CA VAL A 284 -15.84 -5.37 34.00
C VAL A 284 -15.04 -5.82 32.78
N GLY A 285 -14.47 -7.03 32.80
CA GLY A 285 -13.72 -7.58 31.68
C GLY A 285 -14.51 -7.60 30.38
N LEU A 286 -15.79 -7.98 30.43
CA LEU A 286 -16.64 -8.00 29.25
C LEU A 286 -17.02 -6.60 28.73
N MET A 287 -17.25 -5.66 29.64
CA MET A 287 -17.52 -4.27 29.26
C MET A 287 -16.31 -3.61 28.65
N THR A 288 -15.13 -3.81 29.25
CA THR A 288 -13.85 -3.39 28.67
C THR A 288 -13.68 -4.01 27.29
N PHE A 289 -14.02 -5.28 27.13
CA PHE A 289 -13.89 -6.02 25.88
C PHE A 289 -14.83 -5.50 24.77
N VAL A 290 -16.12 -5.30 25.06
CA VAL A 290 -17.10 -4.73 24.11
C VAL A 290 -16.71 -3.30 23.73
N LEU A 291 -16.27 -2.50 24.71
CA LEU A 291 -15.80 -1.14 24.49
C LEU A 291 -14.54 -1.12 23.60
N SER A 292 -13.58 -2.00 23.86
CA SER A 292 -12.38 -2.17 23.03
C SER A 292 -12.72 -2.61 21.60
N SER A 293 -13.76 -3.44 21.42
CA SER A 293 -14.21 -3.87 20.09
C SER A 293 -14.88 -2.74 19.29
N ILE A 294 -15.72 -1.94 19.95
CA ILE A 294 -16.39 -0.77 19.34
C ILE A 294 -15.37 0.33 19.02
N ILE A 295 -14.44 0.62 19.94
CA ILE A 295 -13.38 1.61 19.71
C ILE A 295 -12.43 1.12 18.63
N GLY A 296 -12.06 -0.18 18.66
CA GLY A 296 -11.23 -0.81 17.63
C GLY A 296 -11.82 -0.66 16.24
N ASP A 297 -13.11 -0.96 16.04
CA ASP A 297 -13.80 -0.82 14.75
C ASP A 297 -13.89 0.64 14.28
N ALA A 298 -14.23 1.54 15.19
CA ALA A 298 -14.40 2.95 14.86
C ALA A 298 -13.05 3.63 14.54
N THR A 299 -11.97 3.33 15.28
CA THR A 299 -10.60 3.73 14.97
C THR A 299 -10.15 3.16 13.62
N PHE A 300 -10.41 1.87 13.40
CA PHE A 300 -9.98 1.14 12.22
C PHE A 300 -10.57 1.73 10.92
N ARG A 301 -11.84 2.18 10.95
CA ARG A 301 -12.52 2.82 9.81
C ARG A 301 -12.05 4.24 9.52
N THR A 302 -11.69 5.00 10.56
CA THR A 302 -11.07 6.33 10.39
C THR A 302 -9.72 6.21 9.67
N MET A 303 -8.93 5.18 9.98
CA MET A 303 -7.62 4.97 9.34
C MET A 303 -7.73 4.50 7.88
N SER A 304 -8.69 3.64 7.56
CA SER A 304 -8.82 3.03 6.23
C SER A 304 -9.53 3.89 5.19
N GLY A 305 -9.87 5.14 5.51
CA GLY A 305 -10.65 6.00 4.61
C GLY A 305 -11.98 5.35 4.17
N ASN A 306 -12.55 4.47 5.01
CA ASN A 306 -13.74 3.65 4.74
C ASN A 306 -13.57 2.55 3.67
N SER A 307 -12.34 2.13 3.34
CA SER A 307 -12.09 0.94 2.51
C SER A 307 -12.00 -0.34 3.36
N ARG A 308 -12.09 -1.53 2.73
CA ARG A 308 -11.97 -2.81 3.45
C ARG A 308 -10.56 -2.91 4.08
N PRO A 309 -10.45 -3.34 5.35
CA PRO A 309 -9.16 -3.62 5.95
C PRO A 309 -8.31 -4.54 5.10
N SER A 310 -7.07 -4.15 4.82
CA SER A 310 -6.02 -5.15 4.66
C SER A 310 -5.65 -5.71 6.03
N ALA A 311 -5.05 -6.91 6.05
CA ALA A 311 -4.54 -7.51 7.27
C ALA A 311 -3.50 -6.59 7.96
N GLU A 312 -2.76 -5.79 7.18
CA GLU A 312 -1.74 -4.85 7.69
C GLU A 312 -2.34 -3.74 8.55
N MET A 313 -3.43 -3.10 8.10
CA MET A 313 -4.08 -2.02 8.84
C MET A 313 -4.69 -2.50 10.14
N ILE A 314 -5.18 -3.74 10.14
CA ILE A 314 -5.70 -4.41 11.34
C ILE A 314 -4.57 -4.54 12.37
N VAL A 315 -3.43 -5.09 11.98
CA VAL A 315 -2.29 -5.32 12.89
C VAL A 315 -1.71 -3.99 13.40
N GLY A 316 -1.54 -2.99 12.53
CA GLY A 316 -1.02 -1.67 12.92
C GLY A 316 -1.89 -0.92 13.93
N GLY A 317 -3.22 -0.90 13.73
CA GLY A 317 -4.15 -0.26 14.67
C GLY A 317 -4.17 -0.92 16.07
N LEU A 318 -3.80 -2.20 16.15
CA LEU A 318 -3.76 -2.97 17.40
C LEU A 318 -2.48 -2.74 18.20
N VAL A 319 -1.34 -2.55 17.52
CA VAL A 319 -0.06 -2.22 18.16
C VAL A 319 -0.14 -0.87 18.88
N ASN A 320 -0.91 0.08 18.35
CA ASN A 320 -1.02 1.46 18.85
C ASN A 320 -2.36 1.82 19.51
N ALA A 321 -3.13 0.81 19.97
CA ALA A 321 -4.51 0.98 20.46
C ALA A 321 -4.69 2.09 21.51
N LYS A 322 -3.71 2.31 22.40
CA LYS A 322 -3.77 3.37 23.44
C LYS A 322 -3.78 4.79 22.86
N GLN A 323 -2.91 5.08 21.89
CA GLN A 323 -2.85 6.39 21.24
C GLN A 323 -4.14 6.65 20.47
N HIS A 324 -4.69 5.60 19.83
CA HIS A 324 -5.91 5.72 19.06
C HIS A 324 -7.19 5.89 19.88
N VAL A 325 -7.32 5.21 21.03
CA VAL A 325 -8.41 5.47 22.00
C VAL A 325 -8.38 6.93 22.42
N THR A 326 -7.20 7.46 22.72
CA THR A 326 -7.00 8.85 23.12
C THR A 326 -7.41 9.81 21.99
N ALA A 327 -7.02 9.50 20.75
CA ALA A 327 -7.37 10.27 19.55
C ALA A 327 -8.88 10.33 19.27
N GLN A 328 -9.63 9.26 19.54
CA GLN A 328 -11.09 9.28 19.40
C GLN A 328 -11.78 10.14 20.46
N PHE A 329 -11.31 10.10 21.70
CA PHE A 329 -11.86 10.97 22.75
C PHE A 329 -11.54 12.44 22.49
N THR A 330 -10.45 12.77 21.78
CA THR A 330 -10.16 14.13 21.34
C THR A 330 -10.96 14.55 20.10
N ALA A 331 -11.15 13.66 19.12
CA ALA A 331 -11.84 13.99 17.86
C ALA A 331 -13.39 13.94 17.94
N ASP A 332 -13.96 12.99 18.70
CA ASP A 332 -15.41 12.80 18.87
C ASP A 332 -15.74 12.50 20.35
N SER A 333 -15.42 13.45 21.22
CA SER A 333 -15.62 13.30 22.67
C SER A 333 -17.07 12.97 23.04
N LYS A 334 -18.05 13.55 22.33
CA LYS A 334 -19.48 13.36 22.57
C LYS A 334 -19.99 12.00 22.11
N GLY A 335 -19.63 11.56 20.90
CA GLY A 335 -19.99 10.24 20.42
C GLY A 335 -19.29 9.13 21.21
N ALA A 336 -18.01 9.31 21.56
CA ALA A 336 -17.28 8.39 22.42
C ALA A 336 -17.91 8.27 23.82
N SER A 337 -18.28 9.40 24.43
CA SER A 337 -18.98 9.42 25.72
C SER A 337 -20.38 8.79 25.63
N GLY A 338 -21.12 9.04 24.55
CA GLY A 338 -22.43 8.41 24.31
C GLY A 338 -22.35 6.89 24.18
N ARG A 339 -21.31 6.38 23.48
CA ARG A 339 -21.03 4.94 23.37
C ARG A 339 -20.71 4.34 24.75
N LEU A 340 -19.91 5.04 25.57
CA LEU A 340 -19.58 4.61 26.93
C LEU A 340 -20.81 4.57 27.86
N VAL A 341 -21.66 5.60 27.83
CA VAL A 341 -22.90 5.65 28.63
C VAL A 341 -23.87 4.55 28.22
N SER A 342 -24.07 4.34 26.91
CA SER A 342 -24.93 3.26 26.40
C SER A 342 -24.45 1.88 26.85
N ALA A 343 -23.14 1.65 26.80
CA ALA A 343 -22.50 0.45 27.31
C ALA A 343 -22.77 0.28 28.82
N LEU A 344 -22.60 1.34 29.61
CA LEU A 344 -22.85 1.33 31.05
C LEU A 344 -24.33 1.03 31.40
N VAL A 345 -25.28 1.58 30.62
CA VAL A 345 -26.71 1.32 30.80
C VAL A 345 -27.04 -0.14 30.46
N CYS A 346 -26.46 -0.70 29.41
CA CYS A 346 -26.61 -2.12 29.06
C CYS A 346 -26.03 -3.04 30.15
N PHE A 347 -24.90 -2.64 30.75
CA PHE A 347 -24.28 -3.34 31.87
C PHE A 347 -25.16 -3.37 33.11
N VAL A 348 -25.63 -2.21 33.56
CA VAL A 348 -26.51 -2.09 34.73
C VAL A 348 -27.84 -2.80 34.47
N GLY A 349 -28.41 -2.66 33.27
CA GLY A 349 -29.63 -3.37 32.86
C GLY A 349 -29.47 -4.88 32.89
N SER A 350 -28.33 -5.41 32.45
CA SER A 350 -28.02 -6.85 32.49
C SER A 350 -27.88 -7.37 33.93
N ILE A 351 -27.20 -6.60 34.80
CA ILE A 351 -27.10 -6.92 36.23
C ILE A 351 -28.47 -6.93 36.91
N LEU A 352 -29.33 -5.94 36.61
CA LEU A 352 -30.68 -5.83 37.18
C LEU A 352 -31.60 -6.96 36.69
N LEU A 353 -31.56 -7.31 35.40
CA LEU A 353 -32.29 -8.46 34.86
C LEU A 353 -31.81 -9.78 35.50
N GLN A 354 -30.52 -9.89 35.79
CA GLN A 354 -29.92 -11.06 36.41
C GLN A 354 -30.24 -11.18 37.90
N ALA A 355 -30.30 -10.06 38.63
CA ALA A 355 -30.77 -10.01 40.01
C ALA A 355 -32.25 -10.43 40.12
N ALA A 356 -33.05 -10.16 39.08
CA ALA A 356 -34.46 -10.58 39.00
C ALA A 356 -34.63 -12.08 38.64
N SER A 357 -33.65 -12.73 38.01
CA SER A 357 -33.70 -14.13 37.54
C SER A 357 -33.42 -15.19 38.64
N ASN A 358 -33.48 -14.80 39.91
CA ASN A 358 -33.06 -15.58 41.09
C ASN A 358 -33.95 -16.78 41.49
N ARG A 359 -34.78 -17.37 40.60
CA ARG A 359 -35.77 -18.40 41.00
C ARG A 359 -35.90 -19.66 40.13
N ALA A 360 -34.99 -19.96 39.21
CA ALA A 360 -35.09 -21.17 38.39
C ALA A 360 -33.89 -22.13 38.60
N GLU A 361 -34.17 -23.30 39.17
CA GLU A 361 -33.19 -24.38 39.34
C GLU A 361 -33.02 -25.21 38.05
N SER A 362 -31.75 -25.49 37.75
CA SER A 362 -31.20 -26.55 36.89
C SER A 362 -31.60 -26.58 35.41
N VAL A 363 -30.66 -26.21 34.52
CA VAL A 363 -30.70 -26.63 33.12
C VAL A 363 -29.31 -27.13 32.67
N PRO A 364 -29.10 -28.45 32.53
CA PRO A 364 -27.84 -29.03 32.06
C PRO A 364 -27.58 -28.84 30.55
N HIS A 365 -28.58 -28.42 29.76
CA HIS A 365 -28.48 -28.31 28.30
C HIS A 365 -27.79 -27.03 27.78
N ILE A 366 -27.64 -25.99 28.60
CA ILE A 366 -27.05 -24.70 28.19
C ILE A 366 -25.59 -24.85 27.73
N GLY A 367 -24.80 -25.73 28.38
CA GLY A 367 -23.39 -25.93 28.01
C GLY A 367 -23.18 -26.46 26.59
N ARG A 368 -24.09 -27.34 26.10
CA ARG A 368 -24.02 -27.86 24.72
C ARG A 368 -24.39 -26.80 23.69
N LEU A 369 -25.37 -25.95 24.00
CA LEU A 369 -25.78 -24.85 23.13
C LEU A 369 -24.66 -23.80 23.01
N ILE A 370 -23.98 -23.48 24.10
CA ILE A 370 -22.82 -22.57 24.10
C ILE A 370 -21.70 -23.15 23.23
N TYR A 371 -21.37 -24.43 23.39
CA TYR A 371 -20.33 -25.07 22.57
C TYR A 371 -20.67 -25.01 21.07
N LEU A 372 -21.91 -25.34 20.69
CA LEU A 372 -22.36 -25.28 19.30
C LEU A 372 -22.31 -23.86 18.74
N LEU A 373 -22.80 -22.86 19.49
CA LEU A 373 -22.75 -21.46 19.08
C LEU A 373 -21.30 -20.95 18.96
N GLY A 374 -20.41 -21.38 19.85
CA GLY A 374 -18.98 -21.05 19.79
C GLY A 374 -18.32 -21.62 18.52
N VAL A 375 -18.64 -22.86 18.14
CA VAL A 375 -18.14 -23.47 16.89
C VAL A 375 -18.68 -22.72 15.66
N ILE A 376 -19.96 -22.35 15.66
CA ILE A 376 -20.57 -21.60 14.55
C ILE A 376 -19.93 -20.22 14.42
N VAL A 377 -19.76 -19.49 15.53
CA VAL A 377 -19.11 -18.17 15.55
C VAL A 377 -17.67 -18.30 15.02
N PHE A 378 -16.91 -19.29 15.50
CA PHE A 378 -15.57 -19.58 15.00
C PHE A 378 -15.51 -19.88 13.49
N LEU A 379 -16.39 -20.74 12.98
CA LEU A 379 -16.47 -21.06 11.55
C LEU A 379 -16.89 -19.84 10.71
N THR A 380 -17.85 -19.04 11.18
CA THR A 380 -18.26 -17.83 10.46
C THR A 380 -17.12 -16.81 10.37
N SER A 381 -16.26 -16.72 11.40
CA SER A 381 -15.09 -15.84 11.42
C SER A 381 -13.99 -16.31 10.47
N ILE A 382 -13.74 -17.62 10.39
CA ILE A 382 -12.82 -18.20 9.38
C ILE A 382 -13.31 -17.89 7.95
N LEU A 383 -14.63 -17.89 7.73
CA LEU A 383 -15.25 -17.57 6.44
C LEU A 383 -15.37 -16.05 6.16
N GLY A 384 -14.54 -15.23 6.84
CA GLY A 384 -14.45 -13.80 6.64
C GLY A 384 -15.66 -12.99 7.15
N SER A 385 -16.49 -13.57 8.01
CA SER A 385 -17.56 -12.80 8.67
C SER A 385 -16.95 -11.97 9.78
N TYR A 386 -17.32 -10.69 9.83
CA TYR A 386 -16.84 -9.80 10.87
C TYR A 386 -17.40 -10.23 12.24
N SER A 387 -16.48 -10.56 13.16
CA SER A 387 -16.73 -11.08 14.50
C SER A 387 -15.86 -10.25 15.46
N PRO A 388 -16.35 -9.09 15.93
CA PRO A 388 -15.58 -8.15 16.73
C PRO A 388 -14.87 -8.77 17.93
N VAL A 389 -15.41 -9.84 18.51
CA VAL A 389 -14.84 -10.51 19.69
C VAL A 389 -13.73 -11.48 19.30
N ILE A 390 -13.93 -12.33 18.30
CA ILE A 390 -12.82 -13.18 17.83
C ILE A 390 -11.67 -12.30 17.32
N PHE A 391 -12.00 -11.21 16.62
CA PHE A 391 -11.04 -10.22 16.19
C PHE A 391 -10.26 -9.64 17.37
N ALA A 392 -10.92 -9.02 18.35
CA ALA A 392 -10.23 -8.44 19.52
C ALA A 392 -9.45 -9.48 20.35
N SER A 393 -9.94 -10.72 20.43
CA SER A 393 -9.25 -11.83 21.12
C SER A 393 -7.98 -12.26 20.40
N TYR A 394 -8.08 -12.45 19.08
CA TYR A 394 -6.96 -12.79 18.21
C TYR A 394 -5.91 -11.68 18.25
N SER A 395 -6.34 -10.42 18.28
CA SER A 395 -5.50 -9.24 18.43
C SER A 395 -4.77 -9.14 19.77
N CYS A 396 -5.43 -9.48 20.88
CA CYS A 396 -4.77 -9.56 22.19
C CYS A 396 -3.73 -10.68 22.23
N VAL A 397 -4.03 -11.85 21.64
CA VAL A 397 -3.07 -12.97 21.56
C VAL A 397 -1.91 -12.63 20.62
N LEU A 398 -2.19 -12.00 19.47
CA LEU A 398 -1.15 -11.55 18.53
C LEU A 398 -0.28 -10.47 19.17
N SER A 399 -0.84 -9.49 19.88
CA SER A 399 -0.04 -8.45 20.55
C SER A 399 0.81 -9.01 21.70
N ILE A 400 0.36 -10.05 22.40
CA ILE A 400 1.18 -10.78 23.39
C ILE A 400 2.30 -11.57 22.69
N ASN A 401 2.05 -12.17 21.54
CA ASN A 401 3.07 -12.89 20.76
C ASN A 401 4.02 -11.97 19.99
N LEU A 402 3.56 -10.82 19.51
CA LEU A 402 4.35 -9.78 18.84
C LEU A 402 5.20 -9.01 19.85
N LYS A 403 4.73 -8.81 21.10
CA LYS A 403 5.62 -8.40 22.20
C LYS A 403 6.69 -9.44 22.54
N ARG A 404 6.52 -10.69 22.09
CA ARG A 404 7.49 -11.78 22.25
C ARG A 404 8.38 -11.98 21.02
N GLY A 405 7.95 -11.52 19.84
CA GLY A 405 8.66 -11.65 18.56
C GLY A 405 9.22 -10.34 17.98
N GLY A 406 8.88 -9.19 18.56
CA GLY A 406 9.29 -7.85 18.12
C GLY A 406 10.08 -7.12 19.19
N ASN A 407 11.12 -7.77 19.73
CA ASN A 407 12.16 -7.05 20.44
C ASN A 407 13.20 -6.60 19.42
N ALA A 408 13.06 -5.37 18.93
CA ALA A 408 14.17 -4.57 18.41
C ALA A 408 15.29 -4.35 19.47
N SER A 409 15.13 -4.92 20.67
CA SER A 409 16.11 -5.00 21.76
C SER A 409 16.85 -6.34 21.82
N ARG A 410 16.96 -7.11 20.73
CA ARG A 410 17.76 -8.36 20.70
C ARG A 410 19.28 -8.17 20.81
N LEU A 411 19.72 -7.02 21.32
CA LEU A 411 21.11 -6.60 21.43
C LEU A 411 21.66 -6.59 22.87
N SER A 412 20.93 -7.07 23.88
CA SER A 412 21.50 -7.18 25.22
C SER A 412 22.34 -8.45 25.45
N ASP A 413 22.21 -9.48 24.62
CA ASP A 413 22.89 -10.78 24.82
C ASP A 413 24.05 -11.05 23.84
N ALA A 414 24.29 -10.17 22.86
CA ALA A 414 25.44 -10.26 21.94
C ALA A 414 26.72 -9.58 22.49
N GLY A 415 26.73 -9.22 23.77
CA GLY A 415 27.76 -8.40 24.40
C GLY A 415 29.17 -9.00 24.52
N ASP A 416 29.41 -10.25 24.12
CA ASP A 416 30.64 -10.96 24.51
C ASP A 416 31.64 -11.26 23.39
N ARG A 417 31.41 -10.84 22.13
CA ARG A 417 32.40 -11.09 21.05
C ARG A 417 32.44 -9.97 20.01
N ILE A 418 32.88 -8.77 20.40
CA ILE A 418 33.40 -7.81 19.42
C ILE A 418 34.85 -8.23 19.13
N PRO A 419 35.21 -8.65 17.90
CA PRO A 419 36.56 -9.06 17.57
C PRO A 419 37.55 -7.92 17.82
N THR A 420 38.61 -8.19 18.58
CA THR A 420 39.68 -7.24 18.85
C THR A 420 40.63 -7.19 17.64
N LYS A 421 40.63 -6.04 16.97
CA LYS A 421 41.50 -5.62 15.87
C LYS A 421 41.13 -6.15 14.47
N MET A 422 40.54 -5.26 13.67
CA MET A 422 40.43 -5.39 12.22
C MET A 422 41.11 -4.20 11.54
N ASP A 423 42.09 -4.52 10.71
CA ASP A 423 42.67 -3.57 9.78
C ASP A 423 41.67 -3.41 8.62
N GLY A 424 41.15 -2.20 8.37
CA GLY A 424 40.27 -1.96 7.22
C GLY A 424 39.40 -0.70 7.31
N PRO A 425 38.77 -0.26 6.21
CA PRO A 425 37.95 0.95 6.20
C PRO A 425 36.56 0.70 6.81
N ASN A 426 35.88 1.79 7.16
CA ASN A 426 34.44 1.76 7.43
C ASN A 426 33.69 1.88 6.11
N PHE A 427 32.52 1.28 6.03
CA PHE A 427 31.69 1.31 4.83
C PHE A 427 30.37 2.02 5.14
N ILE A 428 29.97 2.91 4.22
CA ILE A 428 28.61 3.43 4.20
C ILE A 428 28.06 3.26 2.79
N TYR A 429 26.94 2.54 2.68
CA TYR A 429 26.28 2.25 1.43
C TYR A 429 24.88 2.85 1.43
N ILE A 430 24.66 3.95 0.71
CA ILE A 430 23.32 4.48 0.49
C ILE A 430 22.73 3.85 -0.77
N GLN A 431 21.53 3.31 -0.63
CA GLN A 431 20.66 2.89 -1.71
C GLN A 431 19.55 3.93 -1.85
N HIS A 432 19.49 4.56 -3.01
CA HIS A 432 18.43 5.51 -3.33
C HIS A 432 17.35 4.81 -4.11
N GLU A 433 16.13 4.83 -3.61
CA GLU A 433 14.94 4.39 -4.32
C GLU A 433 14.69 5.28 -5.55
N SER A 434 14.59 4.72 -6.76
CA SER A 434 14.14 5.45 -7.96
C SER A 434 15.03 6.63 -8.42
N LEU A 435 16.30 6.67 -8.02
CA LEU A 435 17.23 7.75 -8.39
C LEU A 435 17.79 7.59 -9.81
N SER A 436 17.19 8.32 -10.75
CA SER A 436 17.63 8.39 -12.15
C SER A 436 18.90 9.21 -12.36
N GLY A 437 19.96 8.54 -12.82
CA GLY A 437 21.20 9.17 -13.28
C GLY A 437 21.00 10.02 -14.55
N ALA A 438 20.02 9.67 -15.40
CA ALA A 438 19.67 10.50 -16.55
C ALA A 438 19.12 11.87 -16.11
N VAL A 439 18.19 11.88 -15.15
CA VAL A 439 17.60 13.11 -14.64
C VAL A 439 18.63 13.94 -13.86
N MET A 440 19.49 13.32 -13.06
CA MET A 440 20.57 14.03 -12.34
C MET A 440 21.53 14.79 -13.26
N ASN A 441 21.67 14.36 -14.52
CA ASN A 441 22.54 14.99 -15.51
C ASN A 441 21.86 16.10 -16.35
N THR A 442 20.55 16.31 -16.19
CA THR A 442 19.84 17.47 -16.77
C THR A 442 20.27 18.76 -16.08
N ASP A 443 20.02 19.92 -16.69
CA ASP A 443 20.41 21.21 -16.10
C ASP A 443 19.64 21.49 -14.80
N GLU A 444 18.35 21.14 -14.75
CA GLU A 444 17.52 21.20 -13.55
C GLU A 444 17.98 20.21 -12.48
N GLY A 445 18.36 18.99 -12.88
CA GLY A 445 18.92 17.98 -11.97
C GLY A 445 20.24 18.43 -11.34
N LYS A 446 21.15 19.00 -12.14
CA LYS A 446 22.39 19.62 -11.64
C LYS A 446 22.11 20.79 -10.69
N ALA A 447 21.14 21.65 -11.03
CA ALA A 447 20.74 22.77 -10.19
C ALA A 447 20.03 22.33 -8.90
N ALA A 448 19.41 21.15 -8.89
CA ALA A 448 18.82 20.54 -7.70
C ALA A 448 19.87 19.85 -6.81
N MET A 449 21.06 19.51 -7.34
CA MET A 449 22.08 18.77 -6.60
C MET A 449 23.47 19.46 -6.58
N PRO A 450 23.57 20.73 -6.14
CA PRO A 450 24.82 21.48 -6.21
C PRO A 450 25.97 20.87 -5.38
N PHE A 451 25.69 20.23 -4.24
CA PHE A 451 26.72 19.58 -3.44
C PHE A 451 27.33 18.39 -4.17
N PHE A 452 26.50 17.51 -4.73
CA PHE A 452 26.95 16.37 -5.54
C PHE A 452 27.75 16.83 -6.76
N GLN A 453 27.28 17.87 -7.46
CA GLN A 453 28.03 18.43 -8.61
C GLN A 453 29.40 18.97 -8.18
N GLY A 454 29.49 19.62 -7.02
CA GLY A 454 30.78 20.09 -6.47
C GLY A 454 31.72 18.95 -6.07
N LEU A 455 31.19 17.78 -5.69
CA LEU A 455 31.99 16.60 -5.35
C LEU A 455 32.44 15.79 -6.56
N LYS A 456 31.71 15.84 -7.68
CA LYS A 456 31.94 14.99 -8.86
C LYS A 456 33.37 15.06 -9.39
N ASP A 457 34.02 16.22 -9.27
CA ASP A 457 35.39 16.46 -9.74
C ASP A 457 36.48 16.13 -8.71
N ASN A 458 36.11 15.64 -7.52
CA ASN A 458 37.08 15.23 -6.49
C ASN A 458 37.82 13.95 -6.90
N ASN A 459 39.14 13.91 -6.70
CA ASN A 459 40.00 12.76 -7.02
C ASN A 459 39.62 11.47 -6.27
N ASP A 460 38.99 11.58 -5.10
CA ASP A 460 38.50 10.45 -4.31
C ASP A 460 37.04 10.08 -4.63
N MET A 461 36.35 10.88 -5.46
CA MET A 461 34.96 10.65 -5.88
C MET A 461 34.91 10.05 -7.29
N TYR A 462 34.22 8.93 -7.45
CA TYR A 462 34.07 8.18 -8.69
C TYR A 462 32.58 8.15 -9.06
N VAL A 463 32.18 8.90 -10.09
CA VAL A 463 30.78 8.98 -10.55
C VAL A 463 30.63 8.19 -11.85
N PHE A 464 29.86 7.11 -11.83
CA PHE A 464 29.68 6.21 -12.96
C PHE A 464 28.57 6.70 -13.90
N GLU A 465 28.96 7.47 -14.91
CA GLU A 465 28.06 8.27 -15.76
C GLU A 465 27.16 7.43 -16.68
N HIS A 466 27.51 6.16 -16.86
CA HIS A 466 26.83 5.25 -17.77
C HIS A 466 26.38 3.98 -17.04
N THR A 467 25.96 4.11 -15.78
CA THR A 467 25.47 2.96 -15.01
C THR A 467 24.09 2.52 -15.50
N ARG A 468 23.84 1.22 -15.49
CA ARG A 468 22.52 0.63 -15.73
C ARG A 468 22.04 -0.17 -14.53
N CYS A 469 20.75 -0.05 -14.22
CA CYS A 469 20.13 -0.86 -13.19
C CYS A 469 19.85 -2.28 -13.70
N VAL A 470 19.68 -3.19 -12.74
CA VAL A 470 19.36 -4.63 -12.97
C VAL A 470 17.87 -4.86 -13.23
N SER A 471 17.04 -3.90 -12.85
CA SER A 471 15.59 -3.90 -13.04
C SER A 471 15.12 -2.46 -12.84
N GLY A 472 13.97 -2.11 -13.41
CA GLY A 472 13.27 -0.84 -13.15
C GLY A 472 12.30 -0.93 -11.97
N ASN A 473 12.40 -1.97 -11.14
CA ASN A 473 11.60 -2.17 -9.93
C ASN A 473 12.50 -2.47 -8.74
N THR A 474 12.24 -1.79 -7.63
CA THR A 474 12.86 -2.01 -6.32
C THR A 474 12.86 -3.48 -5.91
N ILE A 475 11.75 -4.21 -6.11
CA ILE A 475 11.59 -5.60 -5.64
C ILE A 475 12.55 -6.56 -6.34
N ASP A 476 12.96 -6.28 -7.57
CA ASP A 476 13.98 -7.08 -8.26
C ASP A 476 15.37 -6.47 -8.05
N ALA A 477 15.47 -5.14 -8.14
CA ALA A 477 16.74 -4.44 -8.15
C ALA A 477 17.44 -4.47 -6.80
N LEU A 478 16.72 -4.12 -5.74
CA LEU A 478 17.29 -3.96 -4.42
C LEU A 478 17.79 -5.30 -3.85
N PRO A 479 17.02 -6.41 -3.88
CA PRO A 479 17.53 -7.74 -3.54
C PRO A 479 18.80 -8.14 -4.33
N SER A 480 18.83 -7.84 -5.62
CA SER A 480 19.97 -8.18 -6.46
C SER A 480 21.22 -7.40 -6.05
N LEU A 481 21.07 -6.11 -5.71
CA LEU A 481 22.17 -5.28 -5.21
C LEU A 481 22.66 -5.72 -3.83
N LEU A 482 21.76 -6.18 -2.96
CA LEU A 482 22.11 -6.66 -1.61
C LEU A 482 22.80 -8.03 -1.64
N THR A 483 22.48 -8.86 -2.62
CA THR A 483 22.97 -10.25 -2.71
C THR A 483 23.98 -10.45 -3.83
N GLY A 484 24.24 -9.45 -4.68
CA GLY A 484 25.08 -9.57 -5.88
C GLY A 484 24.57 -10.60 -6.89
N CYS A 485 23.28 -10.93 -6.86
CA CYS A 485 22.65 -11.94 -7.71
C CYS A 485 21.39 -11.37 -8.36
N LEU A 486 21.42 -11.14 -9.68
CA LEU A 486 20.20 -10.94 -10.46
C LEU A 486 19.76 -12.31 -11.01
N PRO A 487 18.68 -12.91 -10.49
CA PRO A 487 18.29 -14.26 -10.87
C PRO A 487 17.72 -14.29 -12.30
N TYR A 488 18.09 -15.32 -13.07
CA TYR A 488 17.52 -15.58 -14.41
C TYR A 488 16.77 -16.91 -14.49
N ASN A 489 16.75 -17.67 -13.40
CA ASN A 489 16.01 -18.92 -13.25
C ASN A 489 15.66 -19.15 -11.76
N ASP A 490 14.92 -20.23 -11.49
CA ASP A 490 14.50 -20.59 -10.13
C ASP A 490 15.66 -20.94 -9.19
N GLU A 491 16.80 -21.40 -9.72
CA GLU A 491 18.00 -21.64 -8.90
C GLU A 491 18.59 -20.32 -8.39
N GLY A 492 18.69 -19.32 -9.27
CA GLY A 492 19.11 -17.96 -8.90
C GLY A 492 18.19 -17.33 -7.89
N GLU A 493 16.88 -17.49 -8.09
CA GLU A 493 15.88 -17.00 -7.14
C GLU A 493 16.05 -17.67 -5.77
N ALA A 494 16.19 -19.00 -5.78
CA ALA A 494 16.44 -19.77 -4.57
C ALA A 494 17.80 -19.42 -3.92
N TYR A 495 18.81 -18.98 -4.68
CA TYR A 495 20.10 -18.50 -4.18
C TYR A 495 19.98 -17.10 -3.56
N ARG A 496 19.34 -16.17 -4.26
CA ARG A 496 19.10 -14.80 -3.83
C ARG A 496 18.35 -14.76 -2.49
N ASN A 497 17.36 -15.63 -2.34
CA ASN A 497 16.47 -15.65 -1.18
C ASN A 497 16.98 -16.54 -0.04
N ARG A 498 18.21 -17.08 -0.16
CA ARG A 498 18.81 -17.84 0.96
C ARG A 498 19.13 -16.90 2.09
N PRO A 499 18.84 -17.31 3.34
CA PRO A 499 19.30 -16.55 4.48
C PRO A 499 20.83 -16.52 4.53
N ASN A 500 21.38 -15.47 5.11
CA ASN A 500 22.80 -15.22 5.35
C ASN A 500 23.62 -14.96 4.08
N HIS A 501 23.00 -14.42 3.03
CA HIS A 501 23.66 -14.15 1.74
C HIS A 501 23.69 -12.66 1.34
N THR A 502 23.23 -11.76 2.21
CA THR A 502 23.29 -10.32 1.98
C THR A 502 24.70 -9.77 2.23
N ILE A 503 25.00 -8.62 1.62
CA ILE A 503 26.27 -7.91 1.84
C ILE A 503 26.41 -7.49 3.31
N ALA A 504 25.31 -7.15 3.98
CA ALA A 504 25.31 -6.83 5.40
C ALA A 504 25.74 -8.04 6.25
N HIS A 505 25.24 -9.24 5.93
CA HIS A 505 25.67 -10.46 6.61
C HIS A 505 27.14 -10.80 6.31
N ASP A 506 27.63 -10.54 5.10
CA ASP A 506 29.07 -10.66 4.78
C ASP A 506 29.92 -9.74 5.70
N PHE A 507 29.49 -8.50 5.93
CA PHE A 507 30.14 -7.56 6.85
C PHE A 507 30.04 -7.99 8.32
N GLU A 508 28.86 -8.42 8.78
CA GLU A 508 28.65 -8.94 10.13
C GLU A 508 29.55 -10.16 10.39
N SER A 509 29.60 -11.09 9.45
CA SER A 509 30.45 -12.29 9.52
C SER A 509 31.94 -11.95 9.52
N ALA A 510 32.32 -10.87 8.85
CA ALA A 510 33.66 -10.33 8.91
C ALA A 510 33.96 -9.59 10.23
N GLY A 511 32.97 -9.39 11.11
CA GLY A 511 33.13 -8.79 12.44
C GLY A 511 32.75 -7.31 12.52
N TYR A 512 32.21 -6.72 11.46
CA TYR A 512 31.82 -5.30 11.45
C TYR A 512 30.56 -5.06 12.30
N ALA A 513 30.49 -3.91 12.95
CA ALA A 513 29.23 -3.39 13.48
C ALA A 513 28.32 -2.98 12.32
N THR A 514 27.12 -3.55 12.22
CA THR A 514 26.21 -3.31 11.09
C THR A 514 24.99 -2.50 11.50
N GLY A 515 24.60 -1.50 10.72
CA GLY A 515 23.44 -0.66 11.01
C GLY A 515 22.65 -0.28 9.75
N LEU A 516 21.34 -0.51 9.77
CA LEU A 516 20.41 -0.07 8.72
C LEU A 516 19.70 1.22 9.13
N PHE A 517 19.71 2.21 8.24
CA PHE A 517 18.98 3.47 8.37
C PHE A 517 18.03 3.60 7.19
N THR A 518 16.74 3.47 7.43
CA THR A 518 15.76 3.59 6.35
C THR A 518 14.73 4.66 6.68
N SER A 519 14.37 5.46 5.68
CA SER A 519 13.25 6.38 5.77
C SER A 519 11.93 5.70 5.43
N ARG A 520 11.94 4.44 4.95
CA ARG A 520 10.73 3.70 4.62
C ARG A 520 10.15 3.04 5.88
N ALA A 521 8.87 3.26 6.14
CA ALA A 521 8.18 2.65 7.27
C ALA A 521 8.19 1.11 7.19
N PRO A 522 8.24 0.41 8.33
CA PRO A 522 8.25 -1.06 8.43
C PRO A 522 6.95 -1.74 7.97
N SER A 523 6.02 -1.01 7.35
CA SER A 523 4.94 -1.62 6.56
C SER A 523 5.46 -2.47 5.39
N MET A 524 6.78 -2.53 5.17
CA MET A 524 7.44 -3.52 4.32
C MET A 524 7.25 -4.98 4.80
N LEU A 525 6.78 -5.27 6.01
CA LEU A 525 6.70 -6.65 6.54
C LEU A 525 5.57 -7.54 5.93
N HIS A 526 4.90 -7.10 4.87
CA HIS A 526 3.81 -7.86 4.24
C HIS A 526 3.85 -7.77 2.71
N GLY A 527 3.36 -8.83 2.05
CA GLY A 527 3.26 -8.90 0.59
C GLY A 527 4.62 -9.00 -0.10
N SER A 528 4.73 -8.46 -1.31
CA SER A 528 5.98 -8.48 -2.09
C SER A 528 7.14 -7.72 -1.44
N TRP A 529 6.85 -6.86 -0.45
CA TRP A 529 7.86 -6.11 0.29
C TRP A 529 8.44 -6.89 1.47
N GLU A 530 7.79 -7.99 1.91
CA GLU A 530 8.22 -8.78 3.07
C GLU A 530 9.59 -9.42 2.83
N GLU A 531 9.79 -9.96 1.63
CA GLU A 531 11.06 -10.51 1.18
C GLU A 531 12.15 -9.44 1.22
N LEU A 532 11.86 -8.25 0.69
CA LEU A 532 12.80 -7.14 0.70
C LEU A 532 13.13 -6.66 2.12
N ALA A 533 12.14 -6.55 3.01
CA ALA A 533 12.36 -6.21 4.41
C ALA A 533 13.29 -7.22 5.10
N SER A 534 13.08 -8.51 4.82
CA SER A 534 13.92 -9.57 5.39
C SER A 534 15.39 -9.42 4.95
N MET A 535 15.63 -9.13 3.66
CA MET A 535 16.98 -8.93 3.13
C MET A 535 17.64 -7.64 3.60
N LEU A 536 16.86 -6.55 3.78
CA LEU A 536 17.41 -5.30 4.30
C LEU A 536 17.88 -5.43 5.75
N VAL A 537 17.16 -6.20 6.57
CA VAL A 537 17.45 -6.38 8.00
C VAL A 537 18.43 -7.52 8.26
N GLU A 538 18.54 -8.49 7.35
CA GLU A 538 19.46 -9.60 7.49
C GLU A 538 20.92 -9.15 7.55
N GLY A 539 21.63 -9.57 8.61
CA GLY A 539 23.00 -9.14 8.88
C GLY A 539 23.12 -7.78 9.58
N MET A 540 22.00 -7.12 9.91
CA MET A 540 21.99 -5.82 10.60
C MET A 540 21.84 -5.97 12.10
N SER A 541 22.83 -5.47 12.86
CA SER A 541 22.76 -5.47 14.32
C SER A 541 21.77 -4.43 14.83
N GLN A 542 21.65 -3.29 14.16
CA GLN A 542 20.71 -2.21 14.51
C GLN A 542 19.91 -1.77 13.30
N VAL A 543 18.62 -1.48 13.51
CA VAL A 543 17.72 -0.97 12.49
C VAL A 543 17.06 0.31 12.99
N PHE A 544 17.19 1.37 12.20
CA PHE A 544 16.63 2.69 12.44
C PHE A 544 15.65 2.99 11.32
N ASP A 545 14.36 2.81 11.61
CA ASP A 545 13.24 3.06 10.70
C ASP A 545 12.37 4.24 11.21
N PRO A 546 11.39 4.73 10.43
CA PRO A 546 10.51 5.82 10.87
C PRO A 546 9.78 5.57 12.18
N VAL A 547 9.42 4.32 12.48
CA VAL A 547 8.72 3.96 13.72
C VAL A 547 9.69 4.01 14.90
N SER A 548 10.88 3.42 14.77
CA SER A 548 11.89 3.44 15.83
C SER A 548 12.41 4.85 16.10
N LEU A 549 12.45 5.70 15.08
CA LEU A 549 12.92 7.08 15.15
C LEU A 549 11.80 8.10 15.43
N ASN A 550 10.53 7.67 15.47
CA ASN A 550 9.37 8.56 15.59
C ASN A 550 9.37 9.69 14.54
N LEU A 551 9.63 9.32 13.28
CA LEU A 551 9.63 10.23 12.14
C LEU A 551 8.24 10.29 11.50
N GLU A 552 7.87 11.47 11.00
CA GLU A 552 6.65 11.68 10.22
C GLU A 552 6.80 11.08 8.81
N LEU A 553 5.75 10.44 8.31
CA LEU A 553 5.70 9.96 6.92
C LEU A 553 5.20 11.08 6.02
N VAL A 554 6.02 11.46 5.03
CA VAL A 554 5.79 12.61 4.15
C VAL A 554 5.69 12.22 2.67
N ASN A 555 6.01 10.98 2.30
CA ASN A 555 5.90 10.46 0.94
C ASN A 555 5.36 9.02 0.91
N GLU A 556 4.03 8.86 0.81
CA GLU A 556 3.29 7.58 0.89
C GLU A 556 3.55 6.77 2.17
N GLY A 557 4.71 6.10 2.23
CA GLY A 557 5.19 5.35 3.39
C GLY A 557 6.63 5.68 3.79
N GLY A 558 7.24 6.71 3.20
CA GLY A 558 8.57 7.23 3.52
C GLY A 558 8.55 8.51 4.34
N SER A 559 9.52 8.66 5.22
CA SER A 559 9.91 9.90 5.89
C SER A 559 10.92 10.68 5.05
N ASP A 560 11.22 11.91 5.46
CA ASP A 560 12.29 12.70 4.85
C ASP A 560 13.67 12.08 5.13
N ASP A 561 14.37 11.65 4.09
CA ASP A 561 15.70 11.01 4.17
C ASP A 561 16.73 11.82 4.98
N ARG A 562 16.65 13.15 5.00
CA ARG A 562 17.56 14.02 5.78
C ARG A 562 17.51 13.72 7.28
N LYS A 563 16.38 13.21 7.77
CA LYS A 563 16.17 12.86 9.18
C LYS A 563 16.93 11.61 9.61
N LEU A 564 17.54 10.86 8.67
CA LEU A 564 18.38 9.72 8.98
C LEU A 564 19.79 10.14 9.46
N LEU A 565 20.29 11.30 9.05
CA LEU A 565 21.66 11.76 9.36
C LEU A 565 21.94 11.91 10.87
N PRO A 566 21.06 12.51 11.70
CA PRO A 566 21.29 12.58 13.13
C PRO A 566 21.43 11.20 13.79
N SER A 567 20.59 10.24 13.39
CA SER A 567 20.62 8.87 13.90
C SER A 567 21.90 8.16 13.49
N LEU A 568 22.34 8.32 12.23
CA LEU A 568 23.63 7.79 11.76
C LEU A 568 24.80 8.34 12.58
N ARG A 569 24.86 9.67 12.77
CA ARG A 569 25.90 10.34 13.55
C ARG A 569 25.90 9.89 15.00
N GLN A 570 24.71 9.76 15.60
CA GLN A 570 24.56 9.27 16.97
C GLN A 570 25.04 7.82 17.11
N TRP A 571 24.67 6.96 16.16
CA TRP A 571 25.09 5.55 16.15
C TRP A 571 26.61 5.43 16.00
N ILE A 572 27.22 6.11 15.03
CA ILE A 572 28.69 6.15 14.87
C ILE A 572 29.36 6.70 16.14
N GLY A 573 28.78 7.73 16.77
CA GLY A 573 29.25 8.25 18.05
C GLY A 573 29.18 7.22 19.18
N SER A 574 28.13 6.40 19.22
CA SER A 574 27.98 5.33 20.21
C SER A 574 29.04 4.23 20.03
N LEU A 575 29.42 3.90 18.80
CA LEU A 575 30.50 2.95 18.52
C LEU A 575 31.85 3.46 19.05
N LYS A 576 32.08 4.78 18.99
CA LYS A 576 33.28 5.40 19.58
C LYS A 576 33.28 5.34 21.11
N ASN A 577 32.12 5.48 21.74
CA ASN A 577 32.00 5.42 23.21
C ASN A 577 32.07 3.98 23.74
N HIS A 578 31.75 3.00 22.90
CA HIS A 578 32.00 1.58 23.14
C HIS A 578 33.41 1.13 22.75
N THR A 579 34.35 2.08 22.58
CA THR A 579 35.78 1.75 22.55
C THR A 579 36.07 0.93 23.79
N ASP A 580 36.36 -0.36 23.57
CA ASP A 580 36.63 -1.29 24.64
C ASP A 580 37.72 -0.65 25.49
N LEU A 581 37.46 -0.51 26.79
CA LEU A 581 38.30 0.22 27.76
C LEU A 581 39.75 -0.28 27.78
N TRP A 582 40.02 -1.37 27.06
CA TRP A 582 41.27 -2.10 26.97
C TRP A 582 42.01 -1.94 25.63
N SER A 583 41.35 -1.60 24.51
CA SER A 583 42.01 -1.50 23.19
C SER A 583 42.12 -0.07 22.63
N GLY A 584 41.22 0.83 23.01
CA GLY A 584 41.20 2.22 22.51
C GLY A 584 40.86 2.36 21.01
N GLU A 585 40.48 1.29 20.33
CA GLU A 585 40.17 1.29 18.90
C GLU A 585 38.65 1.31 18.66
N VAL A 586 38.19 2.18 17.75
CA VAL A 586 36.77 2.27 17.37
C VAL A 586 36.42 1.05 16.51
N PRO A 587 35.33 0.31 16.81
CA PRO A 587 34.90 -0.81 15.99
C PRO A 587 34.69 -0.39 14.53
N ARG A 588 35.12 -1.24 13.59
CA ARG A 588 34.78 -1.07 12.17
C ARG A 588 33.29 -1.23 11.99
N PHE A 589 32.72 -0.47 11.06
CA PHE A 589 31.28 -0.52 10.82
C PHE A 589 30.90 -0.51 9.35
N TYR A 590 29.74 -1.12 9.10
CA TYR A 590 29.01 -1.08 7.85
C TYR A 590 27.65 -0.43 8.13
N ALA A 591 27.43 0.76 7.58
CA ALA A 591 26.12 1.40 7.62
C ALA A 591 25.46 1.27 6.25
N GLN A 592 24.22 0.81 6.22
CA GLN A 592 23.40 0.86 5.03
C GLN A 592 22.32 1.91 5.22
N MET A 593 22.15 2.78 4.24
CA MET A 593 21.06 3.74 4.21
C MET A 593 20.12 3.39 3.06
N TYR A 594 18.81 3.36 3.30
CA TYR A 594 17.82 3.21 2.23
C TYR A 594 16.90 4.44 2.23
N GLY A 595 17.14 5.32 1.25
CA GLY A 595 16.39 6.55 1.05
C GLY A 595 15.18 6.33 0.16
N PHE A 596 14.07 7.02 0.46
CA PHE A 596 12.76 6.85 -0.18
C PHE A 596 12.18 8.16 -0.72
N ASN A 597 12.94 9.28 -0.66
CA ASN A 597 12.44 10.59 -1.08
C ASN A 597 12.16 10.65 -2.60
N ASN A 598 12.90 9.93 -3.44
CA ASN A 598 12.66 9.94 -4.89
C ASN A 598 11.59 8.94 -5.34
N HIS A 599 11.03 8.12 -4.43
CA HIS A 599 9.92 7.24 -4.78
C HIS A 599 8.75 8.09 -5.30
N TYR A 600 8.19 7.72 -6.46
CA TYR A 600 7.01 8.41 -7.03
C TYR A 600 5.92 8.60 -5.96
N PRO A 601 5.30 9.79 -5.83
CA PRO A 601 5.41 10.97 -6.70
C PRO A 601 6.60 11.91 -6.40
N GLY A 602 7.54 11.49 -5.57
CA GLY A 602 8.65 12.29 -5.06
C GLY A 602 8.25 13.12 -3.84
N LEU A 603 9.17 13.26 -2.89
CA LEU A 603 9.03 14.15 -1.76
C LEU A 603 8.98 15.61 -2.25
N LYS A 604 7.94 16.33 -1.85
CA LYS A 604 7.87 17.78 -2.00
C LYS A 604 8.53 18.43 -0.79
N ASP A 605 9.70 19.03 -0.99
CA ASP A 605 10.42 19.71 0.07
C ASP A 605 9.68 20.99 0.49
N PRO A 606 9.26 21.12 1.77
CA PRO A 606 8.60 22.33 2.25
C PRO A 606 9.50 23.57 2.22
N GLU A 607 10.82 23.41 2.18
CA GLU A 607 11.77 24.53 2.08
C GLU A 607 11.89 25.07 0.63
N HIS A 608 11.49 24.26 -0.35
CA HIS A 608 11.50 24.61 -1.77
C HIS A 608 10.11 24.45 -2.41
N PRO A 609 9.08 25.15 -1.91
CA PRO A 609 7.69 24.95 -2.36
C PRO A 609 7.48 25.35 -3.83
N LEU A 610 8.36 26.18 -4.39
CA LEU A 610 8.30 26.67 -5.77
C LEU A 610 8.82 25.69 -6.82
N ASP A 611 9.50 24.59 -6.44
CA ASP A 611 9.96 23.61 -7.41
C ASP A 611 8.77 22.99 -8.15
N GLU A 612 8.63 23.26 -9.45
CA GLU A 612 7.46 22.83 -10.24
C GLU A 612 7.25 21.30 -10.18
N TYR A 613 8.35 20.54 -10.23
CA TYR A 613 8.34 19.07 -10.17
C TYR A 613 8.84 18.56 -8.82
N ARG A 614 8.00 17.72 -8.19
CA ARG A 614 8.33 17.03 -6.93
C ARG A 614 9.62 16.22 -7.03
N TYR A 615 9.95 15.67 -8.19
CA TYR A 615 11.17 14.92 -8.35
C TYR A 615 12.44 15.77 -8.17
N PHE A 616 12.52 16.97 -8.77
CA PHE A 616 13.66 17.88 -8.51
C PHE A 616 13.71 18.33 -7.05
N SER A 617 12.54 18.55 -6.43
CA SER A 617 12.45 18.83 -4.99
C SER A 617 13.04 17.68 -4.16
N SER A 618 12.72 16.43 -4.50
CA SER A 618 13.32 15.26 -3.86
C SER A 618 14.83 15.15 -4.10
N LEU A 619 15.34 15.52 -5.29
CA LEU A 619 16.78 15.56 -5.56
C LEU A 619 17.53 16.53 -4.64
N ARG A 620 16.93 17.68 -4.27
CA ARG A 620 17.53 18.60 -3.28
C ARG A 620 17.69 17.94 -1.92
N THR A 621 16.65 17.24 -1.47
CA THR A 621 16.71 16.53 -0.18
C THR A 621 17.75 15.41 -0.19
N VAL A 622 17.94 14.76 -1.34
CA VAL A 622 19.03 13.78 -1.55
C VAL A 622 20.39 14.48 -1.53
N ASP A 623 20.55 15.61 -2.21
CA ASP A 623 21.80 16.37 -2.20
C ASP A 623 22.22 16.80 -0.79
N GLU A 624 21.25 17.22 0.04
CA GLU A 624 21.45 17.52 1.44
C GLU A 624 21.81 16.28 2.28
N LEU A 625 21.20 15.13 1.99
CA LEU A 625 21.59 13.85 2.58
C LEU A 625 23.06 13.51 2.24
N LEU A 626 23.46 13.76 0.99
CA LEU A 626 24.82 13.48 0.51
C LEU A 626 25.88 14.37 1.15
N ASN A 627 25.50 15.51 1.72
CA ASN A 627 26.37 16.36 2.54
C ASN A 627 26.90 15.68 3.83
N GLY A 628 26.83 14.35 3.92
CA GLY A 628 27.59 13.55 4.86
C GLY A 628 27.89 12.10 4.45
N VAL A 629 27.46 11.60 3.28
CA VAL A 629 27.43 10.14 2.98
C VAL A 629 27.41 9.83 1.44
N PHE A 630 27.68 8.57 0.99
CA PHE A 630 27.82 8.12 -0.43
C PHE A 630 26.91 6.95 -0.86
N GLY A 631 26.60 6.74 -2.15
CA GLY A 631 25.57 5.77 -2.59
C GLY A 631 25.40 5.43 -4.07
N ALA A 632 24.39 4.59 -4.34
CA ALA A 632 23.89 4.21 -5.67
C ALA A 632 22.36 4.14 -5.68
N GLY A 633 21.73 4.42 -6.82
CA GLY A 633 20.30 4.19 -7.05
C GLY A 633 20.03 2.72 -7.37
N ASP A 634 18.89 2.20 -6.91
CA ASP A 634 18.45 0.85 -7.25
C ASP A 634 18.02 0.76 -8.73
N HIS A 635 17.26 1.76 -9.16
CA HIS A 635 16.82 2.03 -10.52
C HIS A 635 16.55 3.52 -10.71
N GLY A 636 16.29 3.95 -11.94
CA GLY A 636 15.84 5.31 -12.23
C GLY A 636 14.32 5.44 -12.27
N ASP A 637 13.83 6.63 -12.61
CA ASP A 637 12.41 6.91 -12.79
C ASP A 637 12.20 7.94 -13.88
N ASP A 638 11.01 7.95 -14.49
CA ASP A 638 10.63 8.86 -15.57
C ASP A 638 9.52 9.81 -15.15
N ASN A 639 9.89 10.79 -14.33
CA ASN A 639 8.94 11.72 -13.71
C ASN A 639 8.35 12.75 -14.67
N PHE A 640 8.86 12.85 -15.90
CA PHE A 640 8.34 13.79 -16.90
C PHE A 640 7.02 13.34 -17.52
N LYS A 641 6.64 12.07 -17.37
CA LYS A 641 5.45 11.51 -18.03
C LYS A 641 4.18 11.57 -17.19
N GLY A 642 4.22 12.16 -15.99
CA GLY A 642 3.06 12.34 -15.10
C GLY A 642 2.39 11.03 -14.64
N HIS A 643 2.94 9.88 -15.02
CA HIS A 643 2.38 8.55 -14.82
C HIS A 643 3.46 7.59 -14.36
N TYR A 644 3.04 6.62 -13.56
CA TYR A 644 3.90 5.53 -13.09
C TYR A 644 4.13 4.51 -14.23
N VAL A 645 5.25 4.61 -14.92
CA VAL A 645 5.54 3.84 -16.14
C VAL A 645 6.30 2.54 -15.85
N ARG A 646 7.21 2.58 -14.88
CA ARG A 646 8.31 1.62 -14.67
C ARG A 646 7.93 0.14 -14.49
N VAL A 647 6.73 -0.16 -14.02
CA VAL A 647 6.25 -1.55 -13.86
C VAL A 647 5.60 -2.15 -15.11
N SER A 648 5.22 -1.30 -16.07
CA SER A 648 4.49 -1.73 -17.27
C SER A 648 5.29 -1.54 -18.54
N ALA A 649 6.36 -0.75 -18.48
CA ALA A 649 7.22 -0.43 -19.58
C ALA A 649 8.53 0.19 -19.07
N LEU A 650 9.59 0.06 -19.88
CA LEU A 650 10.89 0.65 -19.62
C LEU A 650 11.21 1.76 -20.62
N ASN A 651 12.07 2.66 -20.18
CA ASN A 651 12.70 3.68 -20.99
C ASN A 651 14.12 3.98 -20.45
N PRO A 652 14.92 4.79 -21.15
CA PRO A 652 16.29 5.10 -20.74
C PRO A 652 16.40 5.73 -19.33
N ASN A 653 15.44 6.57 -18.93
CA ASN A 653 15.46 7.24 -17.62
C ASN A 653 15.31 6.25 -16.47
N VAL A 654 14.47 5.21 -16.66
CA VAL A 654 14.27 4.12 -15.68
C VAL A 654 15.50 3.22 -15.61
N LEU A 655 16.13 2.91 -16.76
CA LEU A 655 17.28 2.01 -16.80
C LEU A 655 18.61 2.67 -16.42
N HIS A 656 18.71 4.00 -16.49
CA HIS A 656 19.87 4.75 -16.07
C HIS A 656 19.76 5.13 -14.59
N SER A 657 20.20 4.25 -13.70
CA SER A 657 20.35 4.55 -12.27
C SER A 657 21.61 5.36 -12.00
N ALA A 658 21.56 6.27 -11.03
CA ALA A 658 22.77 6.94 -10.56
C ALA A 658 23.68 5.95 -9.80
N ALA A 659 24.99 6.01 -9.98
CA ALA A 659 25.92 5.29 -9.11
C ALA A 659 27.22 6.07 -8.92
N TYR A 660 27.75 6.03 -7.71
CA TYR A 660 28.99 6.70 -7.35
C TYR A 660 29.63 6.06 -6.13
N MET A 661 30.93 6.28 -5.99
CA MET A 661 31.72 5.83 -4.84
C MET A 661 32.64 6.96 -4.39
N TYR A 662 32.77 7.14 -3.09
CA TYR A 662 33.88 7.90 -2.53
C TYR A 662 34.83 6.93 -1.85
N ILE A 663 36.05 6.87 -2.35
CA ILE A 663 37.08 5.99 -1.83
C ILE A 663 38.31 6.85 -1.63
N PRO A 664 38.70 7.13 -0.37
CA PRO A 664 39.96 7.80 -0.08
C PRO A 664 41.11 7.16 -0.85
N SER A 665 41.89 7.98 -1.54
CA SER A 665 42.98 7.52 -2.41
C SER A 665 44.03 6.65 -1.72
N ASN A 666 44.17 6.73 -0.39
CA ASN A 666 45.07 5.89 0.39
C ASN A 666 44.57 4.45 0.61
N LEU A 667 43.32 4.14 0.25
CA LEU A 667 42.75 2.80 0.33
C LEU A 667 42.92 1.98 -0.96
N LEU A 668 43.37 2.61 -2.04
CA LEU A 668 43.52 1.99 -3.36
C LEU A 668 44.97 2.11 -3.83
N SER A 669 45.46 1.09 -4.52
CA SER A 669 46.70 1.22 -5.29
C SER A 669 46.53 2.19 -6.46
N GLU A 670 47.63 2.71 -7.00
CA GLU A 670 47.60 3.58 -8.19
C GLU A 670 46.89 2.91 -9.37
N GLU A 671 47.13 1.61 -9.54
CA GLU A 671 46.50 0.82 -10.61
C GLU A 671 44.99 0.72 -10.41
N GLU A 672 44.51 0.41 -9.21
CA GLU A 672 43.08 0.34 -8.89
C GLU A 672 42.40 1.69 -9.06
N ARG A 673 43.05 2.79 -8.64
CA ARG A 673 42.51 4.15 -8.85
C ARG A 673 42.36 4.48 -10.32
N ARG A 674 43.38 4.17 -11.13
CA ARG A 674 43.36 4.38 -12.59
C ARG A 674 42.26 3.54 -13.25
N THR A 675 42.15 2.26 -12.90
CA THR A 675 41.13 1.34 -13.42
C THR A 675 39.73 1.81 -13.07
N LEU A 676 39.48 2.13 -11.79
CA LEU A 676 38.19 2.61 -11.32
C LEU A 676 37.80 3.94 -11.98
N ARG A 677 38.76 4.87 -12.12
CA ARG A 677 38.56 6.16 -12.82
C ARG A 677 38.29 5.97 -14.32
N SER A 678 38.91 4.97 -14.96
CA SER A 678 38.61 4.62 -16.35
C SER A 678 37.17 4.11 -16.49
N ASN A 679 36.72 3.29 -15.52
CA ASN A 679 35.38 2.71 -15.52
C ASN A 679 34.26 3.73 -15.28
N THR A 680 34.53 4.92 -14.69
CA THR A 680 33.50 5.96 -14.51
C THR A 680 32.94 6.51 -15.81
N LYS A 681 33.70 6.38 -16.90
CA LYS A 681 33.35 6.84 -18.26
C LYS A 681 32.86 5.71 -19.17
N LYS A 682 32.70 4.51 -18.63
CA LYS A 682 32.29 3.32 -19.38
C LYS A 682 30.94 2.84 -18.91
N LEU A 683 30.26 2.08 -19.77
CA LEU A 683 29.07 1.35 -19.38
C LEU A 683 29.41 0.43 -18.20
N THR A 684 28.65 0.60 -17.13
CA THR A 684 28.77 -0.15 -15.88
C THR A 684 27.39 -0.61 -15.44
N HIS A 685 27.35 -1.54 -14.52
CA HIS A 685 26.14 -2.10 -13.96
C HIS A 685 26.03 -1.73 -12.49
N ALA A 686 24.83 -1.38 -12.00
CA ALA A 686 24.61 -1.19 -10.56
C ALA A 686 25.00 -2.44 -9.76
N LEU A 687 24.91 -3.64 -10.36
CA LEU A 687 25.33 -4.89 -9.74
C LEU A 687 26.86 -4.99 -9.49
N ASP A 688 27.66 -4.18 -10.20
CA ASP A 688 29.12 -4.12 -10.03
C ASP A 688 29.52 -3.54 -8.67
N MET A 689 28.61 -2.82 -8.00
CA MET A 689 28.85 -2.27 -6.66
C MET A 689 29.08 -3.38 -5.62
N PHE A 690 28.32 -4.49 -5.70
CA PHE A 690 28.44 -5.62 -4.76
C PHE A 690 29.85 -6.26 -4.75
N PRO A 691 30.37 -6.79 -5.87
CA PRO A 691 31.69 -7.42 -5.88
C PRO A 691 32.80 -6.42 -5.60
N THR A 692 32.66 -5.16 -6.03
CA THR A 692 33.62 -4.10 -5.72
C THR A 692 33.71 -3.88 -4.20
N MET A 693 32.58 -3.72 -3.51
CA MET A 693 32.54 -3.60 -2.05
C MET A 693 33.12 -4.83 -1.35
N LYS A 694 32.80 -6.02 -1.84
CA LYS A 694 33.29 -7.28 -1.26
C LYS A 694 34.79 -7.45 -1.42
N THR A 695 35.37 -7.10 -2.57
CA THR A 695 36.82 -7.06 -2.76
C THR A 695 37.47 -6.09 -1.77
N LEU A 696 36.96 -4.87 -1.64
CA LEU A 696 37.53 -3.88 -0.71
C LEU A 696 37.47 -4.37 0.74
N MET A 697 36.37 -5.00 1.15
CA MET A 697 36.24 -5.62 2.47
C MET A 697 37.29 -6.72 2.66
N GLN A 698 37.39 -7.68 1.74
CA GLN A 698 38.29 -8.82 1.85
C GLN A 698 39.77 -8.41 1.85
N LEU A 699 40.18 -7.54 0.93
CA LEU A 699 41.55 -7.03 0.87
C LEU A 699 41.94 -6.31 2.14
N SER A 700 41.01 -5.56 2.74
CA SER A 700 41.28 -4.84 3.97
C SER A 700 41.58 -5.79 5.15
N ASN A 701 40.89 -6.93 5.20
CA ASN A 701 41.15 -8.00 6.16
C ASN A 701 42.33 -8.91 5.79
N GLY A 702 43.17 -8.52 4.82
CA GLY A 702 44.31 -9.33 4.35
C GLY A 702 43.92 -10.58 3.55
N GLY A 703 42.67 -10.66 3.09
CA GLY A 703 42.16 -11.72 2.23
C GLY A 703 42.54 -11.54 0.76
N GLU A 704 42.13 -12.49 -0.06
CA GLU A 704 42.28 -12.41 -1.53
C GLU A 704 41.15 -11.59 -2.17
N LYS A 705 41.31 -11.22 -3.45
CA LYS A 705 40.25 -10.56 -4.22
C LYS A 705 39.02 -11.47 -4.32
N TYR A 706 37.84 -10.86 -4.26
CA TYR A 706 36.60 -11.61 -4.33
C TYR A 706 36.40 -12.23 -5.72
N ASP A 707 36.29 -13.57 -5.78
CA ASP A 707 35.92 -14.27 -7.00
C ASP A 707 34.41 -14.14 -7.26
N PHE A 708 34.05 -13.07 -7.98
CA PHE A 708 32.67 -12.78 -8.34
C PHE A 708 32.05 -13.82 -9.28
N LEU A 709 32.83 -14.65 -9.97
CA LEU A 709 32.32 -15.66 -10.89
C LEU A 709 31.70 -16.86 -10.17
N THR A 710 32.01 -17.07 -8.89
CA THR A 710 31.42 -18.15 -8.08
C THR A 710 29.89 -18.12 -8.09
N LYS A 711 29.28 -16.92 -8.07
CA LYS A 711 27.82 -16.74 -8.09
C LYS A 711 27.18 -17.08 -9.43
N ALA A 712 27.92 -16.97 -10.53
CA ALA A 712 27.38 -17.25 -11.86
C ALA A 712 26.97 -18.74 -12.02
N ASN A 713 27.53 -19.62 -11.18
CA ASN A 713 27.19 -21.04 -11.14
C ASN A 713 25.87 -21.35 -10.41
N HIS A 714 25.21 -20.34 -9.85
CA HIS A 714 23.97 -20.50 -9.06
C HIS A 714 22.76 -19.85 -9.72
N GLY A 715 22.70 -19.78 -11.05
CA GLY A 715 21.53 -19.18 -11.72
C GLY A 715 21.46 -17.65 -11.65
N CYS A 716 22.57 -16.98 -11.32
CA CYS A 716 22.65 -15.53 -11.16
C CYS A 716 23.45 -14.86 -12.30
N PHE A 717 22.97 -13.71 -12.78
CA PHE A 717 23.87 -12.68 -13.30
C PHE A 717 24.57 -12.01 -12.12
N THR A 718 25.87 -11.72 -12.27
CA THR A 718 26.70 -11.05 -11.26
C THR A 718 27.38 -9.84 -11.91
N GLY A 719 27.66 -8.82 -11.11
CA GLY A 719 28.52 -7.72 -11.52
C GLY A 719 30.00 -8.13 -11.52
N VAL A 720 30.86 -7.19 -11.90
CA VAL A 720 32.32 -7.30 -11.87
C VAL A 720 32.93 -6.36 -10.83
N ASP A 721 34.10 -6.70 -10.32
CA ASP A 721 34.87 -5.79 -9.47
C ASP A 721 35.51 -4.67 -10.30
N LEU A 722 35.01 -3.44 -10.12
CA LEU A 722 35.40 -2.26 -10.90
C LEU A 722 36.81 -1.77 -10.58
N THR A 723 37.45 -2.28 -9.52
CA THR A 723 38.84 -1.95 -9.18
C THR A 723 39.85 -2.84 -9.90
N SER A 724 39.45 -4.05 -10.31
CA SER A 724 40.33 -5.05 -10.90
C SER A 724 40.04 -5.34 -12.37
N VAL A 725 38.80 -5.18 -12.80
CA VAL A 725 38.40 -5.36 -14.20
C VAL A 725 38.36 -3.99 -14.86
N GLU A 726 39.36 -3.71 -15.70
CA GLU A 726 39.23 -2.62 -16.65
C GLU A 726 38.24 -3.09 -17.73
N ASN A 727 37.09 -2.41 -17.86
CA ASN A 727 36.06 -2.75 -18.84
C ASN A 727 36.60 -2.51 -20.26
N HIS A 728 37.45 -3.42 -20.76
CA HIS A 728 38.08 -3.41 -22.09
C HIS A 728 37.30 -4.25 -23.10
N VAL A 729 36.26 -4.96 -22.67
CA VAL A 729 35.29 -5.47 -23.64
C VAL A 729 34.66 -4.22 -24.25
N SER A 730 34.88 -4.01 -25.55
CA SER A 730 34.42 -2.83 -26.30
C SER A 730 32.92 -2.59 -26.18
N ASP A 731 32.17 -3.59 -25.74
CA ASP A 731 30.76 -3.54 -25.45
C ASP A 731 30.48 -4.28 -24.12
N PRO A 732 30.57 -3.60 -22.96
CA PRO A 732 30.04 -4.17 -21.72
C PRO A 732 28.57 -4.46 -21.95
N LEU A 733 28.10 -5.62 -21.51
CA LEU A 733 26.69 -5.97 -21.64
C LEU A 733 26.04 -5.85 -20.26
N ALA A 734 25.04 -4.99 -20.12
CA ALA A 734 24.21 -4.92 -18.92
C ALA A 734 22.83 -5.53 -19.20
N TYR A 735 22.21 -6.08 -18.17
CA TYR A 735 20.90 -6.71 -18.28
C TYR A 735 19.92 -6.03 -17.35
N ALA A 736 18.73 -5.77 -17.87
CA ALA A 736 17.61 -5.40 -17.02
C ALA A 736 16.49 -6.44 -17.16
N PHE A 737 15.99 -6.92 -16.02
CA PHE A 737 15.03 -8.00 -15.95
C PHE A 737 13.99 -7.75 -14.85
N PHE A 738 12.72 -7.90 -15.18
CA PHE A 738 11.61 -7.90 -14.22
C PHE A 738 11.08 -9.33 -14.06
N TYR A 739 11.57 -10.07 -13.07
CA TYR A 739 11.15 -11.46 -12.82
C TYR A 739 9.93 -11.52 -11.90
N LEU A 740 10.06 -10.89 -10.72
CA LEU A 740 9.27 -11.27 -9.56
C LEU A 740 7.93 -10.54 -9.52
N PHE A 741 7.93 -9.28 -9.96
CA PHE A 741 6.75 -8.43 -9.90
C PHE A 741 5.53 -9.03 -10.63
N LEU A 742 5.77 -9.63 -11.80
CA LEU A 742 4.72 -10.21 -12.62
C LEU A 742 4.12 -11.47 -12.00
N THR A 743 4.97 -12.32 -11.42
CA THR A 743 4.55 -13.57 -10.79
C THR A 743 3.77 -13.30 -9.49
N VAL A 744 4.25 -12.35 -8.66
CA VAL A 744 3.67 -12.08 -7.35
C VAL A 744 2.38 -11.25 -7.42
N LEU A 745 2.30 -10.24 -8.28
CA LEU A 745 1.21 -9.26 -8.22
C LEU A 745 -0.01 -9.64 -9.07
N LEU A 746 0.17 -10.33 -10.19
CA LEU A 746 -0.95 -10.79 -11.01
C LEU A 746 -1.51 -12.14 -10.54
N GLY A 747 -0.73 -12.89 -9.75
CA GLY A 747 -1.06 -14.25 -9.33
C GLY A 747 -1.30 -15.20 -10.50
N ASP A 748 -1.42 -16.50 -10.21
CA ASP A 748 -1.80 -17.51 -11.21
C ASP A 748 -3.17 -17.25 -11.86
N ALA A 749 -3.98 -16.36 -11.27
CA ALA A 749 -5.37 -16.11 -11.65
C ALA A 749 -5.54 -15.48 -13.04
N VAL A 750 -4.52 -14.81 -13.59
CA VAL A 750 -4.63 -14.13 -14.89
C VAL A 750 -4.00 -14.95 -16.03
N GLY A 751 -3.23 -16.00 -15.72
CA GLY A 751 -2.60 -16.87 -16.73
C GLY A 751 -1.66 -16.17 -17.72
N ALA A 752 -1.43 -14.87 -17.58
CA ALA A 752 -0.62 -14.06 -18.48
C ALA A 752 0.72 -13.77 -17.81
N LYS A 753 1.74 -14.53 -18.20
CA LYS A 753 3.14 -14.15 -17.97
C LYS A 753 3.42 -12.94 -18.86
N GLY A 754 3.81 -11.82 -18.28
CA GLY A 754 4.46 -10.72 -19.00
C GLY A 754 5.93 -10.69 -18.59
N HIS A 755 6.76 -9.95 -19.32
CA HIS A 755 8.16 -9.72 -18.96
C HIS A 755 8.70 -8.46 -19.65
N LEU A 756 9.66 -7.81 -19.00
CA LEU A 756 10.36 -6.63 -19.50
C LEU A 756 11.86 -6.93 -19.49
N TRP A 757 12.44 -7.09 -20.69
CA TRP A 757 13.81 -7.56 -20.86
C TRP A 757 14.62 -6.56 -21.65
N ALA A 758 15.78 -6.16 -21.15
CA ALA A 758 16.70 -5.32 -21.92
C ALA A 758 18.12 -5.88 -21.90
N ILE A 759 18.73 -5.93 -23.08
CA ILE A 759 20.17 -6.11 -23.27
C ILE A 759 20.75 -4.74 -23.60
N VAL A 760 21.59 -4.21 -22.72
CA VAL A 760 22.28 -2.94 -22.93
C VAL A 760 23.67 -3.22 -23.47
N ALA A 761 24.02 -2.59 -24.57
CA ALA A 761 25.37 -2.55 -25.11
C ALA A 761 25.70 -1.09 -25.45
N ASN A 762 26.82 -0.60 -24.90
CA ASN A 762 27.22 0.81 -25.01
C ASN A 762 26.07 1.76 -24.55
N GLU A 763 25.81 2.84 -25.28
CA GLU A 763 24.68 3.75 -25.03
C GLU A 763 23.38 3.31 -25.72
N THR A 764 23.19 2.02 -25.98
CA THR A 764 21.94 1.50 -26.57
C THR A 764 21.45 0.24 -25.87
N ALA A 765 20.14 -0.01 -25.85
CA ALA A 765 19.60 -1.28 -25.40
C ALA A 765 18.57 -1.85 -26.36
N LEU A 766 18.61 -3.17 -26.52
CA LEU A 766 17.56 -3.94 -27.17
C LEU A 766 16.58 -4.39 -26.10
N TYR A 767 15.38 -3.82 -26.13
CA TYR A 767 14.35 -3.99 -25.12
C TYR A 767 13.15 -4.73 -25.70
N HIS A 768 12.81 -5.88 -25.12
CA HIS A 768 11.59 -6.60 -25.39
C HIS A 768 10.56 -6.32 -24.29
N ARG A 769 9.38 -5.88 -24.73
CA ARG A 769 8.22 -5.70 -23.89
C ARG A 769 7.19 -6.77 -24.20
N PHE A 770 6.92 -7.64 -23.24
CA PHE A 770 5.78 -8.55 -23.28
C PHE A 770 4.81 -8.24 -22.13
N TRP A 771 3.63 -7.74 -22.44
CA TRP A 771 2.65 -7.29 -21.46
C TRP A 771 1.21 -7.46 -21.95
N HIS A 772 0.26 -7.57 -21.02
CA HIS A 772 -1.14 -7.84 -21.34
C HIS A 772 -1.84 -6.70 -22.13
N SER A 773 -1.33 -5.48 -22.04
CA SER A 773 -1.86 -4.27 -22.69
C SER A 773 -0.73 -3.41 -23.30
N PRO A 774 -0.99 -2.69 -24.41
CA PRO A 774 -0.04 -1.69 -24.89
C PRO A 774 0.14 -0.60 -23.82
N ASN A 775 1.28 0.09 -23.86
CA ASN A 775 1.51 1.33 -23.14
C ASN A 775 1.41 2.51 -24.14
N PRO A 776 0.24 3.16 -24.27
CA PRO A 776 0.04 4.22 -25.24
C PRO A 776 0.87 5.48 -24.94
N PHE A 777 1.24 5.72 -23.68
CA PHE A 777 2.06 6.87 -23.29
C PHE A 777 3.50 6.77 -23.78
N LEU A 778 4.00 5.54 -23.89
CA LEU A 778 5.30 5.26 -24.47
C LEU A 778 5.24 4.82 -25.94
N GLU A 779 4.06 4.83 -26.56
CA GLU A 779 3.86 4.25 -27.90
C GLU A 779 4.39 2.81 -28.02
N GLN A 780 4.35 2.05 -26.90
CA GLN A 780 4.82 0.68 -26.86
C GLN A 780 3.64 -0.30 -26.96
N GLY A 781 3.67 -1.22 -27.91
CA GLY A 781 2.67 -2.27 -28.05
C GLY A 781 2.90 -3.42 -27.07
N LYS A 782 2.06 -4.44 -27.17
CA LYS A 782 1.95 -5.51 -26.15
C LYS A 782 3.14 -6.46 -26.13
N ASP A 783 3.63 -6.82 -27.31
CA ASP A 783 4.65 -7.84 -27.53
C ASP A 783 5.56 -7.35 -28.65
N ASP A 784 6.40 -6.39 -28.31
CA ASP A 784 7.19 -5.62 -29.28
C ASP A 784 8.62 -5.43 -28.78
N VAL A 785 9.54 -5.26 -29.73
CA VAL A 785 10.94 -5.01 -29.46
C VAL A 785 11.30 -3.60 -29.88
N TYR A 786 12.07 -2.93 -29.03
CA TYR A 786 12.50 -1.56 -29.19
C TYR A 786 14.01 -1.44 -29.04
N VAL A 787 14.55 -0.36 -29.61
CA VAL A 787 15.90 0.12 -29.32
C VAL A 787 15.78 1.35 -28.44
N MET A 788 16.38 1.30 -27.27
CA MET A 788 16.56 2.44 -26.38
C MET A 788 17.92 3.09 -26.62
N HIS A 789 17.96 4.41 -26.61
CA HIS A 789 19.18 5.21 -26.73
C HIS A 789 19.42 5.94 -25.39
N PHE A 790 20.62 5.83 -24.84
CA PHE A 790 21.02 6.51 -23.60
C PHE A 790 21.85 7.76 -23.93
N GLY A 791 21.91 8.71 -23.00
CA GLY A 791 22.68 9.94 -23.15
C GLY A 791 21.82 11.16 -23.49
N ASN A 792 22.17 11.89 -24.55
CA ASN A 792 21.64 13.23 -24.90
C ASN A 792 20.22 13.20 -25.48
N CYS A 793 19.34 12.46 -24.80
CA CYS A 793 17.89 12.43 -24.97
C CYS A 793 17.23 13.72 -24.46
N THR A 794 17.83 14.87 -24.77
CA THR A 794 17.71 16.09 -24.00
C THR A 794 16.92 17.20 -24.68
N SER A 795 16.19 16.97 -25.79
CA SER A 795 15.67 18.13 -26.53
C SER A 795 14.23 18.10 -27.05
N ASP A 796 13.40 17.12 -26.75
CA ASP A 796 11.94 17.32 -26.86
C ASP A 796 11.18 16.23 -26.13
N THR A 797 10.18 16.64 -25.35
CA THR A 797 9.34 15.82 -24.46
C THR A 797 8.58 14.66 -25.15
N GLN A 798 8.78 14.48 -26.46
CA GLN A 798 8.17 13.45 -27.29
C GLN A 798 9.10 12.29 -27.65
N SER A 799 10.41 12.50 -27.84
CA SER A 799 11.27 11.35 -28.18
C SER A 799 11.58 10.57 -26.90
N LEU A 800 10.93 9.42 -26.72
CA LEU A 800 11.15 8.50 -25.61
C LEU A 800 12.56 7.88 -25.59
N CYS A 801 13.45 8.39 -26.45
CA CYS A 801 14.68 7.77 -26.86
C CYS A 801 14.53 6.27 -27.09
N THR A 802 13.37 5.92 -27.64
CA THR A 802 12.95 4.56 -27.88
C THR A 802 12.37 4.55 -29.28
N GLU A 803 12.88 3.67 -30.13
CA GLU A 803 12.35 3.46 -31.48
C GLU A 803 12.05 1.97 -31.69
N PRO A 804 11.08 1.61 -32.56
CA PRO A 804 10.84 0.21 -32.90
C PRO A 804 12.11 -0.46 -33.43
N PHE A 805 12.33 -1.72 -33.07
CA PHE A 805 13.49 -2.48 -33.53
C PHE A 805 13.43 -2.75 -35.04
N ASP A 806 14.26 -2.05 -35.80
CA ASP A 806 14.57 -2.38 -37.19
C ASP A 806 15.75 -3.35 -37.27
N ARG A 807 15.51 -4.58 -37.75
CA ARG A 807 16.53 -5.62 -37.89
C ARG A 807 17.67 -5.23 -38.84
N ASN A 808 17.38 -4.55 -39.95
CA ASN A 808 18.39 -4.17 -40.95
C ASN A 808 19.33 -3.09 -40.39
N ARG A 809 18.77 -2.18 -39.58
CA ARG A 809 19.53 -1.09 -38.96
C ARG A 809 20.29 -1.53 -37.71
N HIS A 810 19.66 -2.35 -36.86
CA HIS A 810 20.16 -2.64 -35.51
C HIS A 810 20.71 -4.06 -35.34
N GLY A 811 20.32 -5.00 -36.20
CA GLY A 811 20.60 -6.42 -36.01
C GLY A 811 22.09 -6.76 -35.99
N GLY A 812 22.90 -6.13 -36.84
CA GLY A 812 24.36 -6.36 -36.87
C GLY A 812 25.04 -5.96 -35.56
N TYR A 813 24.62 -4.84 -34.98
CA TYR A 813 25.15 -4.34 -33.71
C TYR A 813 24.84 -5.30 -32.55
N PHE A 814 23.56 -5.64 -32.35
CA PHE A 814 23.17 -6.53 -31.26
C PHE A 814 23.63 -7.98 -31.45
N LYS A 815 23.80 -8.46 -32.70
CA LYS A 815 24.48 -9.75 -32.97
C LYS A 815 25.91 -9.75 -32.47
N SER A 816 26.65 -8.66 -32.69
CA SER A 816 28.03 -8.53 -32.21
C SER A 816 28.08 -8.51 -30.69
N ALA A 817 27.23 -7.70 -30.06
CA ALA A 817 27.12 -7.59 -28.62
C ALA A 817 26.77 -8.95 -27.97
N LEU A 818 25.79 -9.67 -28.51
CA LEU A 818 25.40 -10.99 -28.01
C LEU A 818 26.50 -12.04 -28.18
N ARG A 819 27.24 -12.00 -29.29
CA ARG A 819 28.40 -12.87 -29.52
C ARG A 819 29.51 -12.58 -28.50
N SER A 820 29.79 -11.30 -28.23
CA SER A 820 30.72 -10.86 -27.19
C SER A 820 30.31 -11.42 -25.83
N PHE A 821 29.03 -11.27 -25.48
CA PHE A 821 28.45 -11.80 -24.24
C PHE A 821 28.62 -13.32 -24.09
N LYS A 822 28.33 -14.11 -25.13
CA LYS A 822 28.51 -15.58 -25.05
C LYS A 822 29.98 -15.98 -24.98
N SER A 823 30.88 -15.16 -25.54
CA SER A 823 32.32 -15.43 -25.50
C SER A 823 33.00 -15.00 -24.20
N THR A 824 32.40 -14.11 -23.41
CA THR A 824 33.04 -13.59 -22.20
C THR A 824 33.15 -14.66 -21.11
N LYS A 825 34.23 -14.60 -20.34
CA LYS A 825 34.43 -15.40 -19.12
C LYS A 825 33.76 -14.76 -17.90
N LEU A 826 33.26 -13.53 -18.05
CA LEU A 826 32.63 -12.77 -16.97
C LEU A 826 31.20 -13.21 -16.66
N VAL A 827 30.69 -14.20 -17.41
CA VAL A 827 29.31 -14.67 -17.38
C VAL A 827 29.33 -16.19 -17.34
N GLY A 828 28.52 -16.79 -16.46
CA GLY A 828 28.40 -18.24 -16.34
C GLY A 828 27.68 -18.89 -17.53
N GLU A 829 27.96 -20.16 -17.80
CA GLU A 829 27.35 -20.90 -18.92
C GLU A 829 25.82 -21.00 -18.83
N GLY A 830 25.25 -21.05 -17.62
CA GLY A 830 23.79 -21.03 -17.44
C GLY A 830 23.15 -19.75 -17.97
N ALA A 831 23.76 -18.59 -17.69
CA ALA A 831 23.28 -17.29 -18.16
C ALA A 831 23.36 -17.19 -19.69
N LYS A 832 24.48 -17.65 -20.28
CA LYS A 832 24.70 -17.70 -21.73
C LYS A 832 23.69 -18.55 -22.49
N ASN A 833 23.10 -19.54 -21.81
CA ASN A 833 22.12 -20.46 -22.38
C ASN A 833 20.70 -20.22 -21.84
N SER A 834 20.47 -19.13 -21.11
CA SER A 834 19.15 -18.81 -20.55
C SER A 834 18.13 -18.52 -21.66
N ASP A 835 16.85 -18.74 -21.35
CA ASP A 835 15.73 -18.49 -22.27
C ASP A 835 15.72 -17.05 -22.82
N LEU A 836 16.13 -16.10 -21.98
CA LEU A 836 16.34 -14.69 -22.34
C LEU A 836 17.33 -14.54 -23.51
N ILE A 837 18.49 -15.19 -23.40
CA ILE A 837 19.54 -15.11 -24.42
C ILE A 837 19.11 -15.84 -25.68
N GLN A 838 18.51 -17.02 -25.54
CA GLN A 838 17.98 -17.78 -26.67
C GLN A 838 16.91 -16.98 -27.43
N TYR A 839 16.05 -16.24 -26.71
CA TYR A 839 15.06 -15.35 -27.32
C TYR A 839 15.72 -14.28 -28.19
N PHE A 840 16.70 -13.55 -27.65
CA PHE A 840 17.40 -12.52 -28.43
C PHE A 840 18.23 -13.10 -29.58
N GLU A 841 18.82 -14.30 -29.42
CA GLU A 841 19.46 -15.00 -30.53
C GLU A 841 18.48 -15.30 -31.66
N GLN A 842 17.33 -15.90 -31.34
CA GLN A 842 16.29 -16.22 -32.33
C GLN A 842 15.76 -14.96 -33.03
N LEU A 843 15.50 -13.90 -32.25
CA LEU A 843 15.06 -12.61 -32.76
C LEU A 843 16.07 -12.03 -33.77
N LEU A 844 17.37 -12.23 -33.54
CA LEU A 844 18.43 -11.75 -34.42
C LEU A 844 18.72 -12.70 -35.60
N HIS A 845 18.42 -14.00 -35.50
CA HIS A 845 18.75 -15.01 -36.52
C HIS A 845 17.66 -15.29 -37.58
N GLN A 846 16.39 -14.99 -37.32
CA GLN A 846 15.22 -15.31 -38.17
C GLN A 846 15.19 -14.71 -39.61
N SER A 847 16.29 -14.22 -40.20
CA SER A 847 16.29 -13.64 -41.56
C SER A 847 17.20 -14.31 -42.58
N GLU A 848 18.00 -15.31 -42.22
CA GLU A 848 18.88 -15.96 -43.20
C GLU A 848 18.14 -17.00 -44.05
N ASP A 849 17.05 -17.58 -43.53
CA ASP A 849 16.34 -18.69 -44.19
C ASP A 849 15.03 -18.30 -44.91
N SER A 850 14.53 -17.06 -44.75
CA SER A 850 13.32 -16.59 -45.44
C SER A 850 13.60 -15.89 -46.78
N GLY A 851 14.86 -15.92 -47.23
CA GLY A 851 15.25 -15.54 -48.59
C GLY A 851 15.08 -16.71 -49.56
N GLY A 852 13.82 -17.08 -49.82
CA GLY A 852 13.39 -18.04 -50.83
C GLY A 852 12.16 -17.53 -51.57
#